data_AF-A0A951B630-F1
#
_entry.id   AF-A0A951B630-F1
#
_cell.length_a   1.000
_cell.length_b   1.000
_cell.length_c   1.000
_cell.angle_alpha   90.00
_cell.angle_beta   90.00
_cell.angle_gamma   90.00
#
_symmetry.space_group_name_H-M   'P 1'
#
loop_
_entity.id
_entity.type
_entity.pdbx_description
1 polymer ?
#
loop_
_entity_poly.entity_id
_entity_poly.type
_entity_poly.pdbx_seq_one_letter_code
_entity_poly.pdbx_strand_id
1 'polypeptide(L)'
;MATTTAPAIRRRVTPRLWFRLLLVAFFLIAVAALGLRAYLLRVERSALPQIDGTISAPGLSAPVAVARDEHGIPHITAANELDLAYAQGFVTAQDRLWQMDMIRRIAAGDLAEILGAKYIDHDKRQRYLQIRHTAEVAVAHLDPETKNIFDAYSRGVNASIASTRSHLPLEFKLLRYQPRDWSATDSILAGLNMAQMLNETFEADLKREKVEARVPPDIAHDLYPTTFWRDHPPGVEKPEIKDDTPPPVVPEANSLDPDGWIRRAGIAPPGCECIPGSNDWVVNALHSTTGKPLLSNDMHLGISVPGIWYEAHLKTNDGLDVIGVTLPGMPYVLVGHNERIAWGFTNLGPDVQDLFVEDAALPAVETRHEVIQVAKSKPVSVDVEITRHGPILTPILPGETRRIALQWTAYDADKGFRFVFPKVNRARNWQEFTAAFSEFSGPGQNVAYGDVDGNIGYHATGLVPIRATGDGSVPVPDDGTHDWTGYIPFDKLPWYYNPPSGMLATANSRVTPDDYPFLITTEWLSPYRTERIYQLLNSKPQLSVADMLAIQDDVQSPVEKFFADRFTYAIDHTGNSDKKMKDAADILRNWDGRMDIDSAAARIERLSRAKLLETLLRAKLGNDYTLYSNWGSTAVLENIVNRQPARWLPTNYSDW
;
A
#
# COMPACT_ATOMS: atom_id res chain seq x y z
N MET A 1 -76.95 -53.34 -16.98
CA MET A 1 -75.88 -52.44 -16.50
C MET A 1 -75.20 -51.84 -17.72
N ALA A 2 -75.21 -50.52 -17.84
CA ALA A 2 -74.53 -49.80 -18.91
C ALA A 2 -73.51 -48.87 -18.26
N THR A 3 -72.26 -48.93 -18.73
CA THR A 3 -71.22 -47.96 -18.37
C THR A 3 -70.38 -47.72 -19.60
N THR A 4 -70.57 -46.55 -20.20
CA THR A 4 -69.77 -46.03 -21.31
C THR A 4 -68.54 -45.32 -20.73
N THR A 5 -67.35 -45.70 -21.20
CA THR A 5 -66.11 -44.97 -20.96
C THR A 5 -65.56 -44.49 -22.30
N ALA A 6 -65.44 -43.18 -22.47
CA ALA A 6 -64.82 -42.58 -23.65
C ALA A 6 -63.30 -42.77 -23.59
N PRO A 7 -62.63 -43.13 -24.70
CA PRO A 7 -61.18 -43.30 -24.71
C PRO A 7 -60.48 -41.95 -24.57
N ALA A 8 -59.49 -41.87 -23.69
CA ALA A 8 -58.64 -40.69 -23.55
C ALA A 8 -57.83 -40.47 -24.85
N ILE A 9 -58.11 -39.38 -25.55
CA ILE A 9 -57.32 -38.94 -26.71
C ILE A 9 -55.95 -38.45 -26.20
N ARG A 10 -54.95 -39.34 -26.16
CA ARG A 10 -53.55 -38.93 -26.02
C ARG A 10 -53.11 -38.25 -27.32
N ARG A 11 -53.16 -36.91 -27.36
CA ARG A 11 -52.56 -36.11 -28.43
C ARG A 11 -51.05 -36.42 -28.48
N ARG A 12 -50.61 -37.27 -29.41
CA ARG A 12 -49.19 -37.46 -29.72
C ARG A 12 -48.70 -36.20 -30.41
N VAL A 13 -48.02 -35.34 -29.66
CA VAL A 13 -47.30 -34.19 -30.21
C VAL A 13 -46.22 -34.72 -31.15
N THR A 14 -46.24 -34.30 -32.41
CA THR A 14 -45.29 -34.77 -33.42
C THR A 14 -43.89 -34.21 -33.16
N PRO A 15 -42.80 -34.93 -33.48
CA PRO A 15 -41.41 -34.43 -33.34
C PRO A 15 -41.17 -33.08 -34.03
N ARG A 16 -41.92 -32.80 -35.11
CA ARG A 16 -41.91 -31.51 -35.83
C ARG A 16 -42.46 -30.34 -35.01
N LEU A 17 -43.45 -30.57 -34.14
CA LEU A 17 -43.97 -29.53 -33.25
C LEU A 17 -42.95 -29.20 -32.16
N TRP A 18 -42.31 -30.21 -31.58
CA TRP A 18 -41.23 -30.01 -30.59
C TRP A 18 -40.04 -29.25 -31.18
N PHE A 19 -39.61 -29.61 -32.39
CA PHE A 19 -38.53 -28.89 -33.09
C PHE A 19 -38.90 -27.41 -33.34
N ARG A 20 -40.13 -27.11 -33.76
CA ARG A 20 -40.60 -25.72 -33.94
C ARG A 20 -40.68 -24.96 -32.62
N LEU A 21 -41.14 -25.59 -31.53
CA LEU A 21 -41.18 -24.98 -30.21
C LEU A 21 -39.77 -24.68 -29.67
N LEU A 22 -38.81 -25.57 -29.91
CA LEU A 22 -37.41 -25.36 -29.56
C LEU A 22 -36.79 -24.22 -30.37
N LEU A 23 -37.08 -24.11 -31.67
CA LEU A 23 -36.62 -23.00 -32.50
C LEU A 23 -37.21 -21.65 -32.05
N VAL A 24 -38.50 -21.62 -31.70
CA VAL A 24 -39.14 -20.41 -31.17
C VAL A 24 -38.56 -20.04 -29.82
N ALA A 25 -38.35 -21.00 -28.92
CA ALA A 25 -37.72 -20.77 -27.62
C ALA A 25 -36.28 -20.26 -27.79
N PHE A 26 -35.49 -20.86 -28.68
CA PHE A 26 -34.14 -20.41 -29.01
C PHE A 26 -34.13 -18.99 -29.58
N PHE A 27 -35.05 -18.68 -30.50
CA PHE A 27 -35.19 -17.33 -31.06
C PHE A 27 -35.56 -16.31 -29.99
N LEU A 28 -36.51 -16.62 -29.11
CA LEU A 28 -36.89 -15.75 -27.99
C LEU A 28 -35.74 -15.53 -27.00
N ILE A 29 -34.97 -16.58 -26.69
CA ILE A 29 -33.76 -16.48 -25.86
C ILE A 29 -32.71 -15.60 -26.54
N ALA A 30 -32.48 -15.77 -27.85
CA ALA A 30 -31.53 -14.97 -28.60
C ALA A 30 -31.95 -13.49 -28.65
N VAL A 31 -33.23 -13.19 -28.88
CA VAL A 31 -33.77 -11.82 -28.86
C VAL A 31 -33.67 -11.23 -27.45
N ALA A 32 -33.98 -11.99 -26.40
CA ALA A 32 -33.83 -11.54 -25.02
C ALA A 32 -32.36 -11.26 -24.67
N ALA A 33 -31.43 -12.12 -25.10
CA ALA A 33 -30.00 -11.93 -24.91
C ALA A 33 -29.46 -10.70 -25.67
N LEU A 34 -29.91 -10.48 -26.91
CA LEU A 34 -29.57 -9.27 -27.69
C LEU A 34 -30.16 -8.01 -27.05
N GLY A 35 -31.41 -8.07 -26.58
CA GLY A 35 -32.06 -6.97 -25.86
C GLY A 35 -31.35 -6.63 -24.55
N LEU A 36 -30.95 -7.65 -23.78
CA LEU A 36 -30.15 -7.48 -22.56
C LEU A 36 -28.78 -6.87 -22.88
N ARG A 37 -28.07 -7.38 -23.90
CA ARG A 37 -26.79 -6.81 -24.35
C ARG A 37 -26.92 -5.35 -24.76
N ALA A 38 -27.94 -5.01 -25.55
CA ALA A 38 -28.20 -3.63 -25.98
C ALA A 38 -28.53 -2.71 -24.79
N TYR A 39 -29.32 -3.21 -23.83
CA TYR A 39 -29.62 -2.49 -22.60
C TYR A 39 -28.35 -2.26 -21.77
N LEU A 40 -27.52 -3.28 -21.56
CA LEU A 40 -26.26 -3.16 -20.81
C LEU A 40 -25.29 -2.18 -21.49
N LEU A 41 -25.09 -2.28 -22.80
CA LEU A 41 -24.26 -1.33 -23.56
C LEU A 41 -24.78 0.11 -23.46
N ARG A 42 -26.10 0.30 -23.45
CA ARG A 42 -26.70 1.63 -23.27
C ARG A 42 -26.46 2.15 -21.86
N VAL A 43 -26.65 1.31 -20.84
CA VAL A 43 -26.41 1.68 -19.43
C VAL A 43 -24.94 2.05 -19.23
N GLU A 44 -24.03 1.24 -19.75
CA GLU A 44 -22.58 1.46 -19.72
C GLU A 44 -22.22 2.79 -20.40
N ARG A 45 -22.60 2.98 -21.67
CA ARG A 45 -22.31 4.22 -22.41
C ARG A 45 -22.93 5.46 -21.78
N SER A 46 -24.13 5.33 -21.20
CA SER A 46 -24.76 6.45 -20.50
C SER A 46 -23.98 6.85 -19.25
N ALA A 47 -23.27 5.91 -18.61
CA ALA A 47 -22.51 6.14 -17.40
C ALA A 47 -21.12 6.77 -17.65
N LEU A 48 -20.71 6.92 -18.92
CA LEU A 48 -19.43 7.54 -19.27
C LEU A 48 -19.50 9.06 -19.09
N PRO A 49 -18.48 9.68 -18.48
CA PRO A 49 -18.41 11.14 -18.36
C PRO A 49 -18.19 11.79 -19.74
N GLN A 50 -18.62 13.04 -19.88
CA GLN A 50 -18.21 13.87 -21.02
C GLN A 50 -16.74 14.27 -20.83
N ILE A 51 -15.88 13.78 -21.71
CA ILE A 51 -14.43 14.05 -21.67
C ILE A 51 -13.96 15.04 -22.76
N ASP A 52 -14.84 15.35 -23.73
CA ASP A 52 -14.56 16.28 -24.83
C ASP A 52 -15.59 17.41 -24.91
N GLY A 53 -15.16 18.54 -25.45
CA GLY A 53 -16.00 19.72 -25.66
C GLY A 53 -15.98 20.68 -24.46
N THR A 54 -17.05 21.47 -24.31
CA THR A 54 -17.14 22.50 -23.27
C THR A 54 -18.16 22.09 -22.22
N ILE A 55 -17.75 22.13 -20.95
CA ILE A 55 -18.61 21.88 -19.79
C ILE A 55 -18.75 23.19 -19.01
N SER A 56 -19.97 23.55 -18.66
CA SER A 56 -20.21 24.66 -17.73
C SER A 56 -19.96 24.16 -16.31
N ALA A 57 -18.96 24.73 -15.64
CA ALA A 57 -18.55 24.35 -14.29
C ALA A 57 -18.68 25.57 -13.37
N PRO A 58 -19.84 25.75 -12.70
CA PRO A 58 -20.04 26.85 -11.76
C PRO A 58 -19.00 26.81 -10.64
N GLY A 59 -18.38 27.96 -10.36
CA GLY A 59 -17.38 28.11 -9.31
C GLY A 59 -15.94 28.29 -9.78
N LEU A 60 -15.67 28.13 -11.08
CA LEU A 60 -14.41 28.58 -11.69
C LEU A 60 -14.39 30.10 -11.81
N SER A 61 -13.26 30.72 -11.47
CA SER A 61 -13.05 32.17 -11.63
C SER A 61 -12.55 32.54 -13.04
N ALA A 62 -11.87 31.61 -13.71
CA ALA A 62 -11.39 31.72 -15.08
C ALA A 62 -11.55 30.39 -15.85
N PRO A 63 -11.52 30.41 -17.20
CA PRO A 63 -11.54 29.18 -17.99
C PRO A 63 -10.36 28.27 -17.65
N VAL A 64 -10.62 26.95 -17.61
CA VAL A 64 -9.61 25.89 -17.45
C VAL A 64 -9.61 25.03 -18.71
N ALA A 65 -8.41 24.66 -19.18
CA ALA A 65 -8.23 23.72 -20.28
C ALA A 65 -7.78 22.36 -19.72
N VAL A 66 -8.44 21.29 -20.17
CA VAL A 66 -8.06 19.90 -19.86
C VAL A 66 -7.79 19.20 -21.18
N ALA A 67 -6.56 18.80 -21.41
CA ALA A 67 -6.19 17.89 -22.50
C ALA A 67 -5.98 16.49 -21.93
N ARG A 68 -6.29 15.45 -22.69
CA ARG A 68 -5.96 14.06 -22.33
C ARG A 68 -5.07 13.47 -23.41
N ASP A 69 -4.02 12.79 -23.00
CA ASP A 69 -3.12 12.09 -23.92
C ASP A 69 -3.65 10.71 -24.33
N GLU A 70 -2.83 9.93 -25.05
CA GLU A 70 -3.19 8.59 -25.53
C GLU A 70 -3.42 7.55 -24.43
N HIS A 71 -2.89 7.80 -23.23
CA HIS A 71 -3.10 6.98 -22.04
C HIS A 71 -4.26 7.49 -21.16
N GLY A 72 -4.86 8.62 -21.54
CA GLY A 72 -5.97 9.25 -20.82
C GLY A 72 -5.53 10.15 -19.67
N ILE A 73 -4.23 10.43 -19.55
CA ILE A 73 -3.66 11.27 -18.49
C ILE A 73 -4.14 12.71 -18.70
N PRO A 74 -4.77 13.35 -17.71
CA PRO A 74 -5.19 14.73 -17.82
C PRO A 74 -4.01 15.71 -17.66
N HIS A 75 -3.88 16.61 -18.61
CA HIS A 75 -3.07 17.82 -18.53
C HIS A 75 -3.99 19.02 -18.30
N ILE A 76 -3.98 19.52 -17.06
CA ILE A 76 -4.90 20.57 -16.58
C ILE A 76 -4.13 21.89 -16.53
N THR A 77 -4.58 22.88 -17.31
CA THR A 77 -4.01 24.23 -17.32
C THR A 77 -5.04 25.24 -16.83
N ALA A 78 -4.73 25.96 -15.76
CA ALA A 78 -5.60 26.96 -15.15
C ALA A 78 -4.90 28.32 -14.96
N ALA A 79 -5.68 29.38 -14.76
CA ALA A 79 -5.12 30.71 -14.51
C ALA A 79 -4.56 30.88 -13.09
N ASN A 80 -5.03 30.10 -12.12
CA ASN A 80 -4.64 30.14 -10.71
C ASN A 80 -4.84 28.77 -10.05
N GLU A 81 -4.29 28.61 -8.86
CA GLU A 81 -4.29 27.35 -8.11
C GLU A 81 -5.66 26.87 -7.63
N LEU A 82 -6.58 27.78 -7.29
CA LEU A 82 -7.90 27.37 -6.82
C LEU A 82 -8.73 26.79 -7.97
N ASP A 83 -8.66 27.40 -9.16
CA ASP A 83 -9.27 26.86 -10.38
C ASP A 83 -8.59 25.56 -10.81
N LEU A 84 -7.26 25.44 -10.63
CA LEU A 84 -6.52 24.20 -10.88
C LEU A 84 -6.97 23.07 -9.95
N ALA A 85 -7.04 23.31 -8.64
CA ALA A 85 -7.48 22.32 -7.64
C ALA A 85 -8.93 21.91 -7.88
N TYR A 86 -9.81 22.86 -8.20
CA TYR A 86 -11.18 22.59 -8.62
C TYR A 86 -11.20 21.67 -9.84
N ALA A 87 -10.46 22.00 -10.90
CA ALA A 87 -10.47 21.20 -12.12
C ALA A 87 -9.87 19.82 -11.90
N GLN A 88 -8.81 19.70 -11.09
CA GLN A 88 -8.24 18.42 -10.68
C GLN A 88 -9.30 17.55 -9.98
N GLY A 89 -10.03 18.11 -9.01
CA GLY A 89 -11.11 17.38 -8.33
C GLY A 89 -12.23 16.95 -9.27
N PHE A 90 -12.62 17.84 -10.19
CA PHE A 90 -13.64 17.54 -11.20
C PHE A 90 -13.23 16.38 -12.10
N VAL A 91 -12.04 16.45 -12.69
CA VAL A 91 -11.49 15.46 -13.64
C VAL A 91 -11.21 14.13 -12.95
N THR A 92 -10.63 14.16 -11.74
CA THR A 92 -10.40 12.94 -10.95
C THR A 92 -11.73 12.24 -10.63
N ALA A 93 -12.78 13.00 -10.27
CA ALA A 93 -14.09 12.43 -10.05
C ALA A 93 -14.74 11.90 -11.34
N GLN A 94 -14.54 12.55 -12.50
CA GLN A 94 -15.01 11.98 -13.77
C GLN A 94 -14.45 10.57 -13.99
N ASP A 95 -13.19 10.35 -13.64
CA ASP A 95 -12.49 9.08 -13.90
C ASP A 95 -12.68 8.05 -12.77
N ARG A 96 -12.74 8.51 -11.51
CA ARG A 96 -12.56 7.66 -10.32
C ARG A 96 -13.65 7.83 -9.24
N LEU A 97 -14.81 8.43 -9.54
CA LEU A 97 -15.84 8.75 -8.53
C LEU A 97 -16.20 7.59 -7.59
N TRP A 98 -16.43 6.38 -8.12
CA TRP A 98 -16.77 5.24 -7.27
C TRP A 98 -15.60 4.80 -6.39
N GLN A 99 -14.37 4.78 -6.91
CA GLN A 99 -13.17 4.50 -6.13
C GLN A 99 -13.00 5.53 -5.00
N MET A 100 -13.19 6.81 -5.29
CA MET A 100 -13.14 7.87 -4.28
C MET A 100 -14.20 7.68 -3.19
N ASP A 101 -15.45 7.36 -3.56
CA ASP A 101 -16.53 7.08 -2.60
C ASP A 101 -16.20 5.85 -1.73
N MET A 102 -15.57 4.80 -2.29
CA MET A 102 -15.13 3.64 -1.51
C MET A 102 -14.02 4.00 -0.54
N ILE A 103 -12.99 4.75 -0.98
CA ILE A 103 -11.87 5.15 -0.12
C ILE A 103 -12.35 5.90 1.13
N ARG A 104 -13.21 6.92 0.97
CA ARG A 104 -13.74 7.65 2.15
C ARG A 104 -14.58 6.77 3.06
N ARG A 105 -15.31 5.78 2.52
CA ARG A 105 -16.14 4.87 3.31
C ARG A 105 -15.32 3.82 4.04
N ILE A 106 -14.25 3.33 3.42
CA ILE A 106 -13.26 2.47 4.07
C ILE A 106 -12.67 3.22 5.25
N ALA A 107 -12.10 4.40 5.01
CA ALA A 107 -11.47 5.21 6.05
C ALA A 107 -12.44 5.55 7.19
N ALA A 108 -13.66 5.98 6.85
CA ALA A 108 -14.60 6.50 7.83
C ALA A 108 -15.45 5.43 8.52
N GLY A 109 -15.36 4.16 8.13
CA GLY A 109 -16.21 3.08 8.62
C GLY A 109 -17.69 3.23 8.23
N ASP A 110 -17.96 3.38 6.92
CA ASP A 110 -19.31 3.50 6.33
C ASP A 110 -19.59 2.42 5.25
N LEU A 111 -18.84 1.31 5.21
CA LEU A 111 -19.06 0.27 4.20
C LEU A 111 -20.38 -0.46 4.43
N ALA A 112 -20.77 -0.71 5.68
CA ALA A 112 -22.00 -1.40 6.03
C ALA A 112 -23.24 -0.63 5.56
N GLU A 113 -23.16 0.70 5.42
CA GLU A 113 -24.26 1.56 4.95
C GLU A 113 -24.75 1.14 3.56
N ILE A 114 -23.84 0.70 2.69
CA ILE A 114 -24.13 0.37 1.28
C ILE A 114 -23.89 -1.12 0.94
N LEU A 115 -23.01 -1.81 1.66
CA LEU A 115 -22.67 -3.23 1.43
C LEU A 115 -23.30 -4.17 2.46
N GLY A 116 -23.92 -3.64 3.52
CA GLY A 116 -24.70 -4.39 4.51
C GLY A 116 -23.86 -5.04 5.62
N ALA A 117 -24.52 -5.93 6.38
CA ALA A 117 -24.06 -6.40 7.68
C ALA A 117 -22.67 -7.08 7.71
N LYS A 118 -22.19 -7.61 6.57
CA LYS A 118 -20.86 -8.23 6.46
C LYS A 118 -19.72 -7.26 6.81
N TYR A 119 -19.94 -5.94 6.66
CA TYR A 119 -18.92 -4.93 6.89
C TYR A 119 -19.05 -4.21 8.24
N ILE A 120 -19.94 -4.67 9.14
CA ILE A 120 -20.09 -4.05 10.48
C ILE A 120 -18.78 -4.12 11.27
N ASP A 121 -18.05 -5.24 11.22
CA ASP A 121 -16.81 -5.39 12.00
C ASP A 121 -15.68 -4.51 11.45
N HIS A 122 -15.62 -4.34 10.13
CA HIS A 122 -14.76 -3.35 9.50
C HIS A 122 -15.11 -1.94 9.99
N ASP A 123 -16.39 -1.56 9.89
CA ASP A 123 -16.81 -0.20 10.26
C ASP A 123 -16.57 0.08 11.75
N LYS A 124 -16.83 -0.91 12.62
CA LYS A 124 -16.49 -0.85 14.04
C LYS A 124 -15.00 -0.58 14.24
N ARG A 125 -14.11 -1.32 13.57
CA ARG A 125 -12.66 -1.09 13.66
C ARG A 125 -12.32 0.37 13.40
N GLN A 126 -12.86 0.95 12.33
CA GLN A 126 -12.59 2.34 11.96
C GLN A 126 -13.17 3.36 12.96
N ARG A 127 -14.32 3.03 13.59
CA ARG A 127 -14.86 3.83 14.70
C ARG A 127 -13.96 3.77 15.92
N TYR A 128 -13.50 2.59 16.34
CA TYR A 128 -12.58 2.47 17.47
C TYR A 128 -11.24 3.17 17.19
N LEU A 129 -10.73 3.10 15.96
CA LEU A 129 -9.53 3.84 15.55
C LEU A 129 -9.76 5.35 15.38
N GLN A 130 -10.99 5.84 15.52
CA GLN A 130 -11.33 7.27 15.47
C GLN A 130 -10.92 7.99 14.17
N ILE A 131 -10.74 7.26 13.05
CA ILE A 131 -10.19 7.81 11.80
C ILE A 131 -11.01 9.00 11.27
N ARG A 132 -12.35 8.92 11.31
CA ARG A 132 -13.23 10.05 10.94
C ARG A 132 -12.97 11.27 11.80
N HIS A 133 -12.98 11.08 13.12
CA HIS A 133 -12.79 12.17 14.05
C HIS A 133 -11.41 12.82 13.84
N THR A 134 -10.37 12.01 13.64
CA THR A 134 -9.02 12.50 13.30
C THR A 134 -9.03 13.35 12.04
N ALA A 135 -9.76 12.94 10.99
CA ALA A 135 -9.91 13.74 9.77
C ALA A 135 -10.61 15.08 10.04
N GLU A 136 -11.67 15.09 10.85
CA GLU A 136 -12.42 16.31 11.22
C GLU A 136 -11.54 17.29 12.02
N VAL A 137 -10.78 16.78 12.98
CA VAL A 137 -9.80 17.58 13.75
C VAL A 137 -8.72 18.14 12.82
N ALA A 138 -8.18 17.32 11.92
CA ALA A 138 -7.18 17.76 10.96
C ALA A 138 -7.70 18.89 10.05
N VAL A 139 -8.93 18.80 9.52
CA VAL A 139 -9.54 19.88 8.74
C VAL A 139 -9.65 21.17 9.55
N ALA A 140 -10.02 21.08 10.83
CA ALA A 140 -10.14 22.24 11.70
C ALA A 140 -8.80 22.93 12.00
N HIS A 141 -7.68 22.21 11.89
CA HIS A 141 -6.32 22.73 12.11
C HIS A 141 -5.56 23.08 10.83
N LEU A 142 -6.17 22.90 9.65
CA LEU A 142 -5.57 23.37 8.40
C LEU A 142 -5.38 24.88 8.42
N ASP A 143 -4.24 25.35 7.91
CA ASP A 143 -4.06 26.76 7.63
C ASP A 143 -5.05 27.23 6.54
N PRO A 144 -5.39 28.54 6.50
CA PRO A 144 -6.41 29.05 5.58
C PRO A 144 -6.10 28.79 4.10
N GLU A 145 -4.83 28.78 3.69
CA GLU A 145 -4.43 28.58 2.30
C GLU A 145 -4.67 27.12 1.89
N THR A 146 -4.17 26.17 2.68
CA THR A 146 -4.39 24.74 2.49
C THR A 146 -5.87 24.38 2.53
N LYS A 147 -6.63 24.97 3.46
CA LYS A 147 -8.08 24.76 3.54
C LYS A 147 -8.79 25.20 2.27
N ASN A 148 -8.44 26.36 1.70
CA ASN A 148 -9.03 26.87 0.46
C ASN A 148 -8.77 25.94 -0.73
N ILE A 149 -7.59 25.32 -0.79
CA ILE A 149 -7.24 24.31 -1.79
C ILE A 149 -8.16 23.09 -1.68
N PHE A 150 -8.29 22.50 -0.48
CA PHE A 150 -9.15 21.32 -0.28
C PHE A 150 -10.63 21.64 -0.55
N ASP A 151 -11.09 22.83 -0.17
CA ASP A 151 -12.44 23.29 -0.47
C ASP A 151 -12.64 23.47 -1.98
N ALA A 152 -11.65 24.00 -2.71
CA ALA A 152 -11.71 24.13 -4.16
C ALA A 152 -11.77 22.77 -4.85
N TYR A 153 -10.89 21.84 -4.47
CA TYR A 153 -10.91 20.45 -4.95
C TYR A 153 -12.27 19.79 -4.70
N SER A 154 -12.82 19.93 -3.48
CA SER A 154 -14.13 19.40 -3.10
C SER A 154 -15.27 19.97 -3.95
N ARG A 155 -15.26 21.29 -4.23
CA ARG A 155 -16.23 21.91 -5.15
C ARG A 155 -16.13 21.33 -6.56
N GLY A 156 -14.93 21.05 -7.04
CA GLY A 156 -14.69 20.37 -8.32
C GLY A 156 -15.31 18.97 -8.37
N VAL A 157 -15.03 18.14 -7.36
CA VAL A 157 -15.64 16.81 -7.22
C VAL A 157 -17.17 16.91 -7.21
N ASN A 158 -17.72 17.86 -6.45
CA ASN A 158 -19.17 18.05 -6.35
C ASN A 158 -19.81 18.51 -7.65
N ALA A 159 -19.13 19.37 -8.41
CA ALA A 159 -19.60 19.75 -9.74
C ALA A 159 -19.61 18.55 -10.70
N SER A 160 -18.62 17.65 -10.61
CA SER A 160 -18.58 16.40 -11.38
C SER A 160 -19.73 15.46 -10.98
N ILE A 161 -19.96 15.27 -9.67
CA ILE A 161 -21.12 14.51 -9.14
C ILE A 161 -22.42 15.11 -9.67
N ALA A 162 -22.61 16.43 -9.58
CA ALA A 162 -23.81 17.11 -10.04
C ALA A 162 -24.04 16.90 -11.55
N SER A 163 -22.98 16.97 -12.35
CA SER A 163 -23.06 16.77 -13.80
C SER A 163 -23.43 15.34 -14.21
N THR A 164 -23.14 14.35 -13.36
CA THR A 164 -23.35 12.92 -13.63
C THR A 164 -24.55 12.31 -12.88
N ARG A 165 -25.28 13.07 -12.04
CA ARG A 165 -26.40 12.55 -11.22
C ARG A 165 -27.45 11.76 -12.00
N SER A 166 -27.76 12.17 -13.23
CA SER A 166 -28.73 11.48 -14.10
C SER A 166 -28.19 10.20 -14.74
N HIS A 167 -26.86 10.02 -14.74
CA HIS A 167 -26.20 8.88 -15.34
C HIS A 167 -24.97 8.42 -14.55
N LEU A 168 -25.11 8.19 -13.24
CA LEU A 168 -24.01 7.73 -12.39
C LEU A 168 -23.30 6.48 -12.91
N PRO A 169 -22.04 6.24 -12.47
CA PRO A 169 -21.35 4.97 -12.65
C PRO A 169 -22.22 3.78 -12.24
N LEU A 170 -22.01 2.64 -12.91
CA LEU A 170 -22.87 1.47 -12.83
C LEU A 170 -23.00 0.94 -11.38
N GLU A 171 -21.92 1.02 -10.60
CA GLU A 171 -21.83 0.55 -9.22
C GLU A 171 -22.89 1.22 -8.33
N PHE A 172 -23.06 2.53 -8.44
CA PHE A 172 -24.08 3.28 -7.71
C PHE A 172 -25.50 2.84 -8.09
N LYS A 173 -25.74 2.59 -9.39
CA LYS A 173 -27.04 2.11 -9.91
C LYS A 173 -27.36 0.70 -9.40
N LEU A 174 -26.38 -0.20 -9.38
CA LEU A 174 -26.52 -1.58 -8.89
C LEU A 174 -26.79 -1.62 -7.38
N LEU A 175 -26.05 -0.82 -6.61
CA LEU A 175 -26.20 -0.70 -5.16
C LEU A 175 -27.37 0.20 -4.74
N ARG A 176 -27.98 0.91 -5.69
CA ARG A 176 -29.18 1.75 -5.53
C ARG A 176 -28.99 2.89 -4.52
N TYR A 177 -27.85 3.56 -4.58
CA TYR A 177 -27.59 4.75 -3.78
C TYR A 177 -26.99 5.87 -4.63
N GLN A 178 -26.95 7.08 -4.08
CA GLN A 178 -26.34 8.25 -4.68
C GLN A 178 -25.10 8.62 -3.83
N PRO A 179 -23.97 9.02 -4.43
CA PRO A 179 -22.83 9.49 -3.66
C PRO A 179 -23.23 10.76 -2.89
N ARG A 180 -22.74 10.88 -1.66
CA ARG A 180 -22.79 12.15 -0.91
C ARG A 180 -21.85 13.16 -1.55
N ASP A 181 -22.14 14.45 -1.35
CA ASP A 181 -21.19 15.50 -1.69
C ASP A 181 -19.85 15.23 -0.96
N TRP A 182 -18.76 15.58 -1.63
CA TRP A 182 -17.38 15.51 -1.16
C TRP A 182 -17.01 16.76 -0.38
N SER A 183 -16.23 16.57 0.68
CA SER A 183 -15.75 17.60 1.59
C SER A 183 -14.23 17.51 1.79
N ALA A 184 -13.61 18.54 2.37
CA ALA A 184 -12.20 18.49 2.76
C ALA A 184 -11.90 17.31 3.71
N THR A 185 -12.85 16.96 4.58
CA THR A 185 -12.74 15.79 5.47
C THR A 185 -12.62 14.49 4.67
N ASP A 186 -13.36 14.34 3.57
CA ASP A 186 -13.26 13.16 2.70
C ASP A 186 -11.89 13.05 2.02
N SER A 187 -11.26 14.18 1.68
CA SER A 187 -9.89 14.21 1.20
C SER A 187 -8.91 13.77 2.28
N ILE A 188 -8.99 14.33 3.49
CA ILE A 188 -8.11 13.92 4.59
C ILE A 188 -8.31 12.43 4.93
N LEU A 189 -9.54 11.92 4.87
CA LEU A 189 -9.84 10.49 5.02
C LEU A 189 -9.09 9.63 4.00
N ALA A 190 -8.97 10.07 2.74
CA ALA A 190 -8.15 9.36 1.75
C ALA A 190 -6.67 9.32 2.15
N GLY A 191 -6.13 10.43 2.65
CA GLY A 191 -4.77 10.51 3.19
C GLY A 191 -4.56 9.62 4.43
N LEU A 192 -5.49 9.63 5.39
CA LEU A 192 -5.42 8.78 6.58
C LEU A 192 -5.57 7.29 6.26
N ASN A 193 -6.37 6.93 5.25
CA ASN A 193 -6.43 5.55 4.76
C ASN A 193 -5.09 5.09 4.20
N MET A 194 -4.38 5.98 3.47
CA MET A 194 -3.00 5.70 3.05
C MET A 194 -2.07 5.58 4.26
N ALA A 195 -2.20 6.45 5.26
CA ALA A 195 -1.38 6.40 6.47
C ALA A 195 -1.58 5.09 7.26
N GLN A 196 -2.83 4.66 7.42
CA GLN A 196 -3.17 3.38 8.04
C GLN A 196 -2.56 2.21 7.27
N MET A 197 -2.70 2.19 5.94
CA MET A 197 -2.15 1.12 5.09
C MET A 197 -0.63 0.95 5.23
N LEU A 198 0.10 2.05 5.48
CA LEU A 198 1.56 2.04 5.49
C LEU A 198 2.18 1.85 6.88
N ASN A 199 1.51 2.30 7.95
CA ASN A 199 2.10 2.47 9.29
C ASN A 199 1.23 1.95 10.46
N GLU A 200 0.21 1.11 10.22
CA GLU A 200 -0.56 0.46 11.30
C GLU A 200 0.15 -0.82 11.78
N THR A 201 0.67 -0.80 13.01
CA THR A 201 1.54 -1.85 13.59
C THR A 201 0.96 -2.50 14.85
N PHE A 202 -0.07 -1.94 15.50
CA PHE A 202 -0.50 -2.41 16.83
C PHE A 202 -0.86 -3.92 16.93
N GLU A 203 -1.35 -4.53 15.85
CA GLU A 203 -1.61 -5.98 15.86
C GLU A 203 -0.33 -6.81 15.86
N ALA A 204 0.73 -6.30 15.23
CA ALA A 204 2.06 -6.91 15.26
C ALA A 204 2.62 -6.88 16.69
N ASP A 205 2.45 -5.78 17.42
CA ASP A 205 2.93 -5.64 18.81
C ASP A 205 2.24 -6.65 19.75
N LEU A 206 0.92 -6.82 19.63
CA LEU A 206 0.16 -7.82 20.40
C LEU A 206 0.55 -9.26 20.03
N LYS A 207 0.89 -9.51 18.76
CA LYS A 207 1.37 -10.82 18.31
C LYS A 207 2.78 -11.07 18.82
N ARG A 208 3.66 -10.06 18.78
CA ARG A 208 5.03 -10.11 19.27
C ARG A 208 5.08 -10.39 20.76
N GLU A 209 4.27 -9.69 21.57
CA GLU A 209 4.14 -9.98 23.00
C GLU A 209 3.83 -11.47 23.24
N LYS A 210 2.88 -12.03 22.50
CA LYS A 210 2.50 -13.45 22.62
C LYS A 210 3.62 -14.40 22.16
N VAL A 211 4.38 -14.03 21.13
CA VAL A 211 5.54 -14.82 20.67
C VAL A 211 6.64 -14.80 21.73
N GLU A 212 7.03 -13.63 22.22
CA GLU A 212 8.08 -13.45 23.22
C GLU A 212 7.76 -14.16 24.54
N ALA A 213 6.49 -14.17 24.95
CA ALA A 213 6.04 -14.92 26.14
C ALA A 213 6.16 -16.44 25.99
N ARG A 214 6.34 -16.98 24.78
CA ARG A 214 6.40 -18.42 24.49
C ARG A 214 7.79 -18.95 24.21
N VAL A 215 8.77 -18.08 23.98
CA VAL A 215 10.12 -18.49 23.59
C VAL A 215 11.17 -17.92 24.54
N PRO A 216 12.31 -18.60 24.71
CA PRO A 216 13.44 -18.04 25.43
C PRO A 216 13.97 -16.73 24.79
N PRO A 217 14.62 -15.83 25.56
CA PRO A 217 15.08 -14.52 25.05
C PRO A 217 16.02 -14.58 23.85
N ASP A 218 16.86 -15.62 23.74
CA ASP A 218 17.76 -15.80 22.61
C ASP A 218 17.02 -16.18 21.32
N ILE A 219 15.91 -16.93 21.42
CA ILE A 219 15.02 -17.21 20.28
C ILE A 219 14.23 -15.96 19.89
N ALA A 220 13.72 -15.19 20.87
CA ALA A 220 13.06 -13.92 20.60
C ALA A 220 13.99 -12.94 19.86
N HIS A 221 15.24 -12.81 20.33
CA HIS A 221 16.26 -11.99 19.70
C HIS A 221 16.57 -12.44 18.24
N ASP A 222 16.60 -13.75 17.97
CA ASP A 222 16.78 -14.24 16.60
C ASP A 222 15.58 -13.94 15.69
N LEU A 223 14.35 -13.89 16.24
CA LEU A 223 13.11 -13.66 15.49
C LEU A 223 12.87 -12.18 15.14
N TYR A 224 13.39 -11.26 15.97
CA TYR A 224 13.19 -9.82 15.85
C TYR A 224 14.52 -9.05 15.82
N PRO A 225 15.43 -9.33 14.87
CA PRO A 225 16.65 -8.57 14.73
C PRO A 225 16.35 -7.17 14.21
N THR A 226 17.00 -6.15 14.79
CA THR A 226 16.89 -4.76 14.35
C THR A 226 17.92 -4.37 13.29
N THR A 227 18.83 -5.28 12.96
CA THR A 227 19.91 -5.09 11.98
C THR A 227 20.22 -6.37 11.23
N PHE A 228 20.66 -6.24 9.99
CA PHE A 228 21.16 -7.33 9.16
C PHE A 228 22.57 -7.00 8.65
N TRP A 229 23.43 -8.01 8.54
CA TRP A 229 24.80 -7.84 8.06
C TRP A 229 24.89 -7.35 6.60
N ARG A 230 23.79 -7.51 5.83
CA ARG A 230 23.60 -7.02 4.46
C ARG A 230 22.96 -5.64 4.36
N ASP A 231 22.57 -5.01 5.46
CA ASP A 231 21.96 -3.67 5.43
C ASP A 231 22.86 -2.69 4.67
N HIS A 232 22.29 -1.84 3.82
CA HIS A 232 23.02 -0.80 3.10
C HIS A 232 22.25 0.53 3.23
N PRO A 233 22.40 1.24 4.36
CA PRO A 233 21.80 2.55 4.54
C PRO A 233 22.22 3.51 3.41
N PRO A 234 21.35 4.44 2.97
CA PRO A 234 21.71 5.45 1.97
C PRO A 234 23.00 6.17 2.35
N GLY A 235 23.84 6.50 1.37
CA GLY A 235 25.03 7.33 1.59
C GLY A 235 26.17 6.69 2.41
N VAL A 236 26.03 5.44 2.87
CA VAL A 236 27.09 4.69 3.56
C VAL A 236 27.82 3.82 2.56
N GLU A 237 29.14 4.00 2.41
CA GLU A 237 29.95 3.10 1.59
C GLU A 237 30.13 1.74 2.28
N LYS A 238 29.78 0.66 1.58
CA LYS A 238 30.06 -0.72 2.02
C LYS A 238 30.85 -1.48 0.95
N PRO A 239 31.75 -2.42 1.35
CA PRO A 239 32.38 -3.32 0.40
C PRO A 239 31.31 -4.12 -0.35
N GLU A 240 31.41 -4.17 -1.67
CA GLU A 240 30.48 -4.94 -2.48
C GLU A 240 30.59 -6.42 -2.18
N ILE A 241 29.43 -7.05 -1.95
CA ILE A 241 29.29 -8.49 -2.05
C ILE A 241 29.17 -8.79 -3.53
N LYS A 242 30.27 -9.29 -4.13
CA LYS A 242 30.31 -9.65 -5.56
C LYS A 242 29.38 -10.83 -5.82
N ASP A 243 28.53 -10.67 -6.83
CA ASP A 243 27.80 -11.76 -7.46
C ASP A 243 28.44 -12.00 -8.83
N ASP A 244 28.82 -13.25 -9.12
CA ASP A 244 29.49 -13.63 -10.38
C ASP A 244 28.49 -13.89 -11.52
N THR A 245 27.19 -13.61 -11.32
CA THR A 245 26.15 -13.82 -12.34
C THR A 245 25.95 -12.60 -13.25
N PRO A 246 26.09 -12.73 -14.59
CA PRO A 246 25.90 -11.63 -15.52
C PRO A 246 24.41 -11.23 -15.66
N PRO A 247 24.09 -9.96 -15.94
CA PRO A 247 22.72 -9.51 -16.17
C PRO A 247 22.19 -10.07 -17.50
N PRO A 248 20.96 -10.64 -17.55
CA PRO A 248 20.38 -11.18 -18.78
C PRO A 248 19.34 -10.24 -19.43
N VAL A 249 18.97 -10.59 -20.67
CA VAL A 249 18.09 -9.85 -21.59
C VAL A 249 16.61 -10.18 -21.33
N VAL A 250 15.76 -9.15 -21.34
CA VAL A 250 14.31 -9.19 -21.11
C VAL A 250 13.56 -9.78 -22.32
N PRO A 251 12.71 -10.81 -22.16
CA PRO A 251 11.67 -11.16 -23.13
C PRO A 251 10.32 -10.50 -22.76
N GLU A 252 9.58 -10.03 -23.77
CA GLU A 252 8.21 -9.50 -23.62
C GLU A 252 7.23 -10.58 -23.14
N ALA A 253 6.46 -10.26 -22.09
CA ALA A 253 5.38 -11.11 -21.57
C ALA A 253 4.01 -10.65 -22.08
N ASN A 254 3.23 -11.59 -22.63
CA ASN A 254 1.80 -11.42 -22.94
C ASN A 254 0.98 -12.56 -22.33
N SER A 255 0.03 -12.22 -21.45
CA SER A 255 -1.39 -12.62 -21.48
C SER A 255 -2.03 -12.57 -20.07
N LEU A 256 -3.25 -12.04 -20.02
CA LEU A 256 -4.05 -11.81 -18.81
C LEU A 256 -5.01 -12.97 -18.54
N ASP A 257 -5.12 -13.38 -17.27
CA ASP A 257 -6.05 -14.40 -16.76
C ASP A 257 -7.51 -13.84 -16.64
N PRO A 258 -8.52 -14.49 -17.27
CA PRO A 258 -9.90 -14.01 -17.31
C PRO A 258 -10.71 -14.05 -15.99
N ASP A 259 -10.33 -14.77 -14.93
CA ASP A 259 -11.30 -15.15 -13.86
C ASP A 259 -11.34 -14.28 -12.57
N GLY A 260 -10.87 -13.02 -12.63
CA GLY A 260 -10.65 -12.18 -11.44
C GLY A 260 -11.74 -11.17 -11.03
N TRP A 261 -12.99 -11.28 -11.49
CA TRP A 261 -13.94 -10.13 -11.42
C TRP A 261 -14.30 -9.63 -10.00
N ILE A 262 -14.19 -10.46 -8.95
CA ILE A 262 -14.45 -10.03 -7.55
C ILE A 262 -13.17 -9.49 -6.86
N ARG A 263 -11.98 -9.99 -7.21
CA ARG A 263 -10.68 -9.41 -6.79
C ARG A 263 -10.45 -8.03 -7.44
N ARG A 264 -10.97 -7.84 -8.66
CA ARG A 264 -10.86 -6.59 -9.43
C ARG A 264 -11.66 -5.43 -8.87
N ALA A 265 -12.56 -5.61 -7.90
CA ALA A 265 -13.34 -4.50 -7.33
C ALA A 265 -12.64 -3.76 -6.17
N GLY A 266 -11.39 -4.11 -5.82
CA GLY A 266 -10.61 -3.40 -4.79
C GLY A 266 -11.10 -3.55 -3.34
N ILE A 267 -12.03 -4.49 -3.08
CA ILE A 267 -12.71 -4.66 -1.76
C ILE A 267 -12.16 -5.86 -0.95
N ALA A 268 -11.23 -6.65 -1.49
CA ALA A 268 -10.60 -7.76 -0.77
C ALA A 268 -9.07 -7.59 -0.73
N PRO A 269 -8.41 -7.94 0.40
CA PRO A 269 -6.96 -8.02 0.42
C PRO A 269 -6.50 -9.04 -0.63
N PRO A 270 -5.40 -8.78 -1.35
CA PRO A 270 -4.91 -9.67 -2.38
C PRO A 270 -4.68 -11.09 -1.84
N GLY A 271 -5.16 -12.10 -2.57
CA GLY A 271 -4.86 -13.52 -2.32
C GLY A 271 -3.45 -13.94 -2.74
N CYS A 272 -2.57 -12.99 -3.05
CA CYS A 272 -1.14 -13.20 -3.02
C CYS A 272 -0.61 -12.58 -1.72
N GLU A 273 0.24 -13.31 -1.00
CA GLU A 273 1.12 -12.76 0.05
C GLU A 273 2.16 -11.81 -0.57
N CYS A 274 1.73 -10.80 -1.32
CA CYS A 274 2.60 -9.73 -1.79
C CYS A 274 2.77 -8.76 -0.62
N ILE A 275 3.95 -8.75 0.00
CA ILE A 275 4.32 -7.77 1.01
C ILE A 275 4.49 -6.43 0.27
N PRO A 276 3.73 -5.37 0.63
CA PRO A 276 3.93 -4.05 0.06
C PRO A 276 5.38 -3.58 0.26
N GLY A 277 5.88 -2.78 -0.66
CA GLY A 277 7.23 -2.25 -0.64
C GLY A 277 7.36 -1.06 -1.57
N SER A 278 8.57 -0.59 -1.80
CA SER A 278 8.89 0.40 -2.83
C SER A 278 10.38 0.35 -3.10
N ASN A 279 10.78 0.75 -4.30
CA ASN A 279 12.17 1.04 -4.62
C ASN A 279 12.33 2.53 -4.98
N ASP A 280 13.44 3.11 -4.61
CA ASP A 280 13.83 4.45 -5.03
C ASP A 280 15.34 4.56 -5.11
N TRP A 281 15.86 5.11 -6.20
CA TRP A 281 17.28 5.41 -6.32
C TRP A 281 17.54 6.61 -7.21
N VAL A 282 18.65 7.29 -6.92
CA VAL A 282 19.11 8.44 -7.68
C VAL A 282 20.63 8.38 -7.84
N VAL A 283 21.08 8.67 -9.05
CA VAL A 283 22.50 8.80 -9.38
C VAL A 283 22.79 10.19 -9.92
N ASN A 284 23.94 10.77 -9.58
CA ASN A 284 24.33 12.09 -10.06
C ASN A 284 24.92 12.04 -11.48
N ALA A 285 25.37 13.20 -11.98
CA ALA A 285 25.94 13.33 -13.32
C ALA A 285 27.21 12.50 -13.59
N LEU A 286 27.96 12.09 -12.55
CA LEU A 286 29.17 11.26 -12.73
C LEU A 286 28.83 9.85 -13.20
N HIS A 287 27.69 9.33 -12.74
CA HIS A 287 27.19 7.98 -13.00
C HIS A 287 26.11 7.96 -14.06
N SER A 288 25.89 9.05 -14.78
CA SER A 288 24.84 9.19 -15.77
C SER A 288 25.40 9.58 -17.12
N THR A 289 24.99 8.85 -18.16
CA THR A 289 25.33 9.14 -19.55
C THR A 289 24.76 10.46 -20.06
N THR A 290 23.76 11.03 -19.37
CA THR A 290 23.13 12.32 -19.76
C THR A 290 23.89 13.53 -19.22
N GLY A 291 24.85 13.34 -18.30
CA GLY A 291 25.49 14.42 -17.55
C GLY A 291 24.54 15.14 -16.58
N LYS A 292 23.37 14.56 -16.28
CA LYS A 292 22.38 15.03 -15.31
C LYS A 292 21.93 13.88 -14.40
N PRO A 293 21.38 14.17 -13.21
CA PRO A 293 20.87 13.14 -12.34
C PRO A 293 19.77 12.31 -13.01
N LEU A 294 19.75 11.02 -12.69
CA LEU A 294 18.67 10.10 -13.06
C LEU A 294 18.05 9.57 -11.76
N LEU A 295 16.74 9.70 -11.61
CA LEU A 295 15.96 9.23 -10.47
C LEU A 295 14.92 8.22 -10.96
N SER A 296 14.81 7.10 -10.25
CA SER A 296 13.81 6.06 -10.49
C SER A 296 13.06 5.78 -9.20
N ASN A 297 11.73 5.81 -9.27
CA ASN A 297 10.87 5.46 -8.15
C ASN A 297 9.76 4.51 -8.61
N ASP A 298 9.50 3.48 -7.80
CA ASP A 298 8.44 2.49 -8.05
C ASP A 298 7.85 2.02 -6.71
N MET A 299 6.60 2.42 -6.44
CA MET A 299 5.89 2.15 -5.18
C MET A 299 5.02 0.89 -5.29
N HIS A 300 5.44 -0.20 -4.65
CA HIS A 300 4.79 -1.52 -4.68
C HIS A 300 3.65 -1.64 -3.67
N LEU A 301 2.47 -1.17 -4.07
CA LEU A 301 1.24 -1.36 -3.32
C LEU A 301 0.39 -2.50 -3.92
N GLY A 302 -0.74 -2.83 -3.27
CA GLY A 302 -1.65 -3.85 -3.78
C GLY A 302 -2.17 -3.54 -5.18
N ILE A 303 -2.09 -4.50 -6.10
CA ILE A 303 -2.61 -4.36 -7.46
C ILE A 303 -4.15 -4.40 -7.45
N SER A 304 -4.78 -3.33 -7.93
CA SER A 304 -6.23 -3.19 -8.06
C SER A 304 -6.62 -2.58 -9.41
N VAL A 305 -7.89 -2.74 -9.80
CA VAL A 305 -8.46 -2.04 -10.97
C VAL A 305 -9.68 -1.25 -10.52
N PRO A 306 -9.65 0.09 -10.58
CA PRO A 306 -8.52 0.91 -10.97
C PRO A 306 -7.38 0.87 -9.93
N GLY A 307 -6.16 1.22 -10.36
CA GLY A 307 -4.99 1.29 -9.48
C GLY A 307 -5.10 2.40 -8.43
N ILE A 308 -4.25 2.33 -7.39
CA ILE A 308 -4.23 3.31 -6.29
C ILE A 308 -3.84 4.71 -6.81
N TRP A 309 -2.82 4.78 -7.64
CA TRP A 309 -2.29 6.03 -8.19
C TRP A 309 -3.13 6.55 -9.36
N TYR A 310 -3.17 7.88 -9.50
CA TYR A 310 -3.78 8.59 -10.60
C TYR A 310 -2.80 9.61 -11.16
N GLU A 311 -2.39 9.44 -12.41
CA GLU A 311 -1.45 10.36 -13.05
C GLU A 311 -2.15 11.66 -13.45
N ALA A 312 -1.49 12.80 -13.22
CA ALA A 312 -1.97 14.09 -13.65
C ALA A 312 -0.81 15.06 -13.90
N HIS A 313 -0.98 15.92 -14.90
CA HIS A 313 -0.13 17.07 -15.14
C HIS A 313 -0.90 18.33 -14.76
N LEU A 314 -0.36 19.10 -13.82
CA LEU A 314 -0.99 20.28 -13.26
C LEU A 314 -0.16 21.52 -13.60
N LYS A 315 -0.79 22.47 -14.28
CA LYS A 315 -0.15 23.71 -14.73
C LYS A 315 -0.96 24.94 -14.38
N THR A 316 -0.29 25.97 -13.88
CA THR A 316 -0.85 27.31 -13.75
C THR A 316 -0.09 28.32 -14.60
N ASN A 317 -0.78 29.38 -15.03
CA ASN A 317 -0.16 30.45 -15.80
C ASN A 317 0.86 31.28 -14.98
N ASP A 318 0.80 31.21 -13.65
CA ASP A 318 1.68 31.95 -12.73
C ASP A 318 2.92 31.16 -12.28
N GLY A 319 3.14 29.95 -12.80
CA GLY A 319 4.44 29.28 -12.75
C GLY A 319 4.48 27.89 -12.13
N LEU A 320 3.35 27.28 -11.75
CA LEU A 320 3.32 25.84 -11.45
C LEU A 320 3.30 25.04 -12.74
N ASP A 321 4.17 24.04 -12.82
CA ASP A 321 4.20 23.04 -13.88
C ASP A 321 4.76 21.75 -13.27
N VAL A 322 3.87 20.81 -12.95
CA VAL A 322 4.21 19.59 -12.20
C VAL A 322 3.44 18.40 -12.74
N ILE A 323 4.13 17.28 -12.93
CA ILE A 323 3.55 16.04 -13.42
C ILE A 323 4.00 14.86 -12.56
N GLY A 324 3.08 13.92 -12.35
CA GLY A 324 3.35 12.70 -11.62
C GLY A 324 2.07 12.03 -11.16
N VAL A 325 2.16 11.27 -10.08
CA VAL A 325 1.03 10.56 -9.50
C VAL A 325 0.42 11.31 -8.31
N THR A 326 -0.91 11.25 -8.25
CA THR A 326 -1.75 11.77 -7.18
C THR A 326 -2.51 10.60 -6.52
N LEU A 327 -3.10 10.86 -5.35
CA LEU A 327 -4.05 9.95 -4.73
C LEU A 327 -5.49 10.41 -5.05
N PRO A 328 -6.37 9.57 -5.63
CA PRO A 328 -7.77 9.95 -5.88
C PRO A 328 -8.46 10.45 -4.62
N GLY A 329 -8.86 11.73 -4.63
CA GLY A 329 -9.42 12.41 -3.46
C GLY A 329 -8.48 13.43 -2.82
N MET A 330 -7.21 13.49 -3.21
CA MET A 330 -6.23 14.47 -2.74
C MET A 330 -5.82 15.43 -3.87
N PRO A 331 -5.69 16.74 -3.60
CA PRO A 331 -5.13 17.69 -4.56
C PRO A 331 -3.62 17.53 -4.71
N TYR A 332 -3.06 18.10 -5.80
CA TYR A 332 -1.62 18.13 -6.13
C TYR A 332 -0.97 16.77 -6.44
N VAL A 333 0.28 16.83 -6.93
CA VAL A 333 1.13 15.67 -7.22
C VAL A 333 1.87 15.24 -5.96
N LEU A 334 1.79 13.96 -5.60
CA LEU A 334 2.45 13.40 -4.42
C LEU A 334 3.87 12.96 -4.74
N VAL A 335 4.05 12.27 -5.87
CA VAL A 335 5.34 11.79 -6.38
C VAL A 335 5.45 12.17 -7.85
N GLY A 336 6.58 12.72 -8.27
CA GLY A 336 6.74 13.20 -9.63
C GLY A 336 7.90 14.18 -9.79
N HIS A 337 7.74 15.10 -10.73
CA HIS A 337 8.72 16.14 -10.99
C HIS A 337 8.06 17.42 -11.49
N ASN A 338 8.79 18.53 -11.34
CA ASN A 338 8.49 19.80 -12.01
C ASN A 338 9.63 20.13 -12.98
N GLU A 339 9.70 21.36 -13.48
CA GLU A 339 10.77 21.79 -14.40
C GLU A 339 12.20 21.79 -13.79
N ARG A 340 12.33 21.65 -12.47
CA ARG A 340 13.59 21.86 -11.74
C ARG A 340 14.04 20.65 -10.92
N ILE A 341 13.10 19.95 -10.30
CA ILE A 341 13.38 18.86 -9.36
C ILE A 341 12.50 17.65 -9.65
N ALA A 342 12.98 16.46 -9.31
CA ALA A 342 12.24 15.21 -9.27
C ALA A 342 12.35 14.58 -7.87
N TRP A 343 11.31 13.88 -7.43
CA TRP A 343 11.30 13.18 -6.16
C TRP A 343 10.49 11.87 -6.21
N GLY A 344 10.91 10.93 -5.37
CA GLY A 344 10.34 9.59 -5.23
C GLY A 344 10.12 9.24 -3.76
N PHE A 345 9.24 8.27 -3.48
CA PHE A 345 9.01 7.76 -2.13
C PHE A 345 9.31 6.27 -2.01
N THR A 346 9.93 5.88 -0.89
CA THR A 346 9.73 4.55 -0.32
C THR A 346 9.18 4.67 1.10
N ASN A 347 8.32 3.72 1.50
CA ASN A 347 7.85 3.72 2.89
C ASN A 347 9.03 3.58 3.86
N LEU A 348 9.14 4.49 4.83
CA LEU A 348 10.15 4.42 5.89
C LEU A 348 9.80 3.32 6.90
N GLY A 349 8.52 2.99 7.04
CA GLY A 349 8.01 2.06 8.04
C GLY A 349 8.33 2.46 9.49
N PRO A 350 8.24 3.76 9.87
CA PRO A 350 8.55 4.16 11.23
C PRO A 350 7.51 3.57 12.19
N ASP A 351 7.97 3.23 13.38
CA ASP A 351 7.10 2.86 14.47
C ASP A 351 6.48 4.14 15.07
N VAL A 352 5.18 4.31 14.83
CA VAL A 352 4.40 5.51 15.15
C VAL A 352 3.17 5.22 16.01
N GLN A 353 3.07 3.99 16.52
CA GLN A 353 1.98 3.51 17.35
C GLN A 353 2.54 2.87 18.62
N ASP A 354 1.91 3.14 19.77
CA ASP A 354 2.20 2.44 21.02
C ASP A 354 0.90 1.93 21.63
N LEU A 355 0.98 0.76 22.26
CA LEU A 355 -0.12 0.17 23.00
C LEU A 355 0.08 0.36 24.51
N PHE A 356 -0.90 0.97 25.16
CA PHE A 356 -0.89 1.15 26.62
C PHE A 356 -1.93 0.24 27.29
N VAL A 357 -1.51 -0.47 28.33
CA VAL A 357 -2.39 -1.18 29.25
C VAL A 357 -2.85 -0.17 30.31
N GLU A 358 -4.05 0.35 30.12
CA GLU A 358 -4.67 1.36 30.97
C GLU A 358 -5.18 0.77 32.28
N ASP A 359 -5.04 1.52 33.38
CA ASP A 359 -5.66 1.15 34.65
C ASP A 359 -7.20 1.23 34.53
N ALA A 360 -7.88 0.15 34.89
CA ALA A 360 -9.34 0.08 34.90
C ALA A 360 -9.98 1.04 35.92
N ALA A 361 -9.22 1.51 36.92
CA ALA A 361 -9.66 2.50 37.89
C ALA A 361 -9.67 3.93 37.33
N LEU A 362 -8.95 4.21 36.24
CA LEU A 362 -8.90 5.54 35.63
C LEU A 362 -10.09 5.74 34.67
N PRO A 363 -10.93 6.76 34.88
CA PRO A 363 -12.06 7.03 33.99
C PRO A 363 -11.58 7.45 32.60
N ALA A 364 -12.38 7.16 31.58
CA ALA A 364 -12.18 7.73 30.26
C ALA A 364 -12.22 9.26 30.32
N VAL A 365 -11.37 9.92 29.53
CA VAL A 365 -11.39 11.38 29.32
C VAL A 365 -12.68 11.78 28.60
N GLU A 366 -13.09 10.97 27.63
CA GLU A 366 -14.29 11.17 26.82
C GLU A 366 -14.87 9.80 26.42
N THR A 367 -16.19 9.72 26.28
CA THR A 367 -16.84 8.61 25.59
C THR A 367 -17.58 9.16 24.38
N ARG A 368 -17.22 8.65 23.19
CA ARG A 368 -17.83 9.05 21.93
C ARG A 368 -18.86 8.02 21.49
N HIS A 369 -20.05 8.51 21.20
CA HIS A 369 -21.17 7.71 20.76
C HIS A 369 -21.26 7.75 19.22
N GLU A 370 -20.87 6.66 18.58
CA GLU A 370 -20.87 6.49 17.12
C GLU A 370 -22.08 5.64 16.68
N VAL A 371 -22.58 5.89 15.47
CA VAL A 371 -23.68 5.11 14.87
C VAL A 371 -23.29 4.65 13.47
N ILE A 372 -23.23 3.34 13.28
CA ILE A 372 -22.99 2.69 12.00
C ILE A 372 -24.33 2.40 11.34
N GLN A 373 -24.57 2.99 10.18
CA GLN A 373 -25.73 2.67 9.35
C GLN A 373 -25.51 1.34 8.62
N VAL A 374 -26.55 0.52 8.47
CA VAL A 374 -26.43 -0.80 7.86
C VAL A 374 -27.51 -1.02 6.79
N ALA A 375 -27.08 -1.32 5.56
CA ALA A 375 -27.99 -1.60 4.45
C ALA A 375 -28.96 -2.73 4.83
N LYS A 376 -30.27 -2.46 4.74
CA LYS A 376 -31.35 -3.44 4.99
C LYS A 376 -31.34 -4.04 6.40
N SER A 377 -30.73 -3.38 7.37
CA SER A 377 -30.72 -3.80 8.78
C SER A 377 -30.86 -2.58 9.71
N LYS A 378 -30.93 -2.81 11.02
CA LYS A 378 -30.93 -1.75 12.02
C LYS A 378 -29.53 -1.14 12.16
N PRO A 379 -29.41 0.16 12.46
CA PRO A 379 -28.13 0.78 12.81
C PRO A 379 -27.51 0.09 14.03
N VAL A 380 -26.17 0.15 14.12
CA VAL A 380 -25.38 -0.38 15.23
C VAL A 380 -24.72 0.79 15.95
N SER A 381 -24.95 0.91 17.26
CA SER A 381 -24.26 1.88 18.11
C SER A 381 -22.92 1.34 18.58
N VAL A 382 -21.92 2.22 18.66
CA VAL A 382 -20.58 1.93 19.15
C VAL A 382 -20.18 3.03 20.11
N ASP A 383 -19.77 2.66 21.32
CA ASP A 383 -19.23 3.59 22.29
C ASP A 383 -17.70 3.43 22.31
N VAL A 384 -16.99 4.53 22.05
CA VAL A 384 -15.52 4.57 22.02
C VAL A 384 -15.04 5.38 23.21
N GLU A 385 -14.40 4.71 24.15
CA GLU A 385 -13.72 5.36 25.28
C GLU A 385 -12.37 5.91 24.82
N ILE A 386 -12.09 7.17 25.19
CA ILE A 386 -10.84 7.86 24.90
C ILE A 386 -10.09 8.09 26.21
N THR A 387 -8.82 7.72 26.28
CA THR A 387 -7.90 7.97 27.41
C THR A 387 -6.91 9.08 27.07
N ARG A 388 -5.92 9.30 27.96
CA ARG A 388 -4.81 10.22 27.68
C ARG A 388 -3.91 9.75 26.54
N HIS A 389 -3.84 8.45 26.29
CA HIS A 389 -3.03 7.86 25.22
C HIS A 389 -3.80 7.70 23.92
N GLY A 390 -5.13 7.56 23.97
CA GLY A 390 -5.99 7.49 22.79
C GLY A 390 -7.20 6.57 22.98
N PRO A 391 -7.83 6.07 21.90
CA PRO A 391 -9.01 5.24 22.01
C PRO A 391 -8.69 3.84 22.57
N ILE A 392 -9.62 3.30 23.36
CA ILE A 392 -9.59 1.90 23.81
C ILE A 392 -9.95 0.97 22.65
N LEU A 393 -9.03 0.07 22.30
CA LEU A 393 -9.18 -0.91 21.22
C LEU A 393 -9.64 -2.30 21.67
N THR A 394 -9.65 -2.60 22.97
CA THR A 394 -10.04 -3.93 23.49
C THR A 394 -11.30 -4.53 22.83
N PRO A 395 -12.38 -3.78 22.57
CA PRO A 395 -13.59 -4.34 21.93
C PRO A 395 -13.39 -4.91 20.52
N ILE A 396 -12.32 -4.51 19.80
CA ILE A 396 -11.97 -5.02 18.47
C ILE A 396 -10.80 -5.99 18.47
N LEU A 397 -10.26 -6.34 19.64
CA LEU A 397 -9.11 -7.24 19.80
C LEU A 397 -9.58 -8.62 20.29
N PRO A 398 -9.57 -9.66 19.43
CA PRO A 398 -10.07 -10.97 19.82
C PRO A 398 -9.28 -11.59 20.98
N GLY A 399 -9.99 -11.94 22.06
CA GLY A 399 -9.43 -12.61 23.23
C GLY A 399 -8.63 -11.72 24.18
N GLU A 400 -8.56 -10.42 23.91
CA GLU A 400 -7.96 -9.45 24.83
C GLU A 400 -8.96 -9.07 25.93
N THR A 401 -8.48 -9.02 27.17
CA THR A 401 -9.31 -8.65 28.34
C THR A 401 -8.76 -7.43 29.07
N ARG A 402 -7.50 -7.06 28.82
CA ARG A 402 -6.90 -5.83 29.31
C ARG A 402 -7.51 -4.64 28.60
N ARG A 403 -7.51 -3.48 29.25
CA ARG A 403 -7.95 -2.22 28.67
C ARG A 403 -6.79 -1.63 27.85
N ILE A 404 -6.77 -1.91 26.56
CA ILE A 404 -5.68 -1.53 25.64
C ILE A 404 -6.05 -0.23 24.95
N ALA A 405 -5.30 0.85 25.20
CA ALA A 405 -5.36 2.09 24.45
C ALA A 405 -4.33 2.09 23.32
N LEU A 406 -4.65 2.74 22.21
CA LEU A 406 -3.71 3.03 21.13
C LEU A 406 -3.29 4.49 21.16
N GLN A 407 -1.99 4.75 21.33
CA GLN A 407 -1.39 6.04 21.01
C GLN A 407 -0.87 6.01 19.58
N TRP A 408 -1.22 7.02 18.78
CA TRP A 408 -0.80 7.12 17.38
C TRP A 408 -0.49 8.58 17.05
N THR A 409 0.61 8.83 16.33
CA THR A 409 0.99 10.16 15.82
C THR A 409 -0.14 10.85 15.04
N ALA A 410 -1.00 10.08 14.37
CA ALA A 410 -2.16 10.61 13.65
C ALA A 410 -3.16 11.34 14.57
N TYR A 411 -3.20 11.01 15.86
CA TYR A 411 -4.11 11.63 16.83
C TYR A 411 -3.61 12.98 17.38
N ASP A 412 -2.37 13.37 17.08
CA ASP A 412 -1.85 14.69 17.47
C ASP A 412 -2.63 15.79 16.73
N ALA A 413 -3.36 16.63 17.45
CA ALA A 413 -4.23 17.63 16.82
C ALA A 413 -3.45 18.73 16.08
N ASP A 414 -2.23 19.05 16.54
CA ASP A 414 -1.41 20.15 16.00
C ASP A 414 -0.45 19.68 14.89
N LYS A 415 -0.08 18.40 14.93
CA LYS A 415 0.96 17.83 14.07
C LYS A 415 0.53 16.55 13.36
N GLY A 416 -0.59 15.91 13.68
CA GLY A 416 -0.96 14.60 13.15
C GLY A 416 -1.31 14.59 11.66
N PHE A 417 -1.62 15.76 11.08
CA PHE A 417 -1.81 15.92 9.64
C PHE A 417 -1.36 17.29 9.15
N ARG A 418 -0.32 17.32 8.30
CA ARG A 418 0.16 18.53 7.62
C ARG A 418 0.41 18.24 6.14
N PHE A 419 -0.27 19.01 5.30
CA PHE A 419 -0.27 18.80 3.85
C PHE A 419 0.73 19.72 3.17
N VAL A 420 1.87 19.16 2.73
CA VAL A 420 3.03 19.93 2.26
C VAL A 420 3.13 20.05 0.74
N PHE A 421 2.31 19.31 -0.02
CA PHE A 421 2.45 19.17 -1.47
C PHE A 421 2.29 20.45 -2.30
N PRO A 422 1.50 21.48 -1.89
CA PRO A 422 1.50 22.76 -2.59
C PRO A 422 2.88 23.42 -2.62
N LYS A 423 3.64 23.28 -1.52
CA LYS A 423 5.03 23.75 -1.39
C LYS A 423 6.01 22.84 -2.14
N VAL A 424 5.89 21.52 -1.99
CA VAL A 424 6.77 20.55 -2.67
C VAL A 424 6.69 20.69 -4.19
N ASN A 425 5.48 20.80 -4.75
CA ASN A 425 5.28 20.92 -6.20
C ASN A 425 5.91 22.22 -6.78
N ARG A 426 6.13 23.25 -5.94
CA ARG A 426 6.80 24.52 -6.31
C ARG A 426 8.28 24.56 -6.02
N ALA A 427 8.79 23.66 -5.19
CA ALA A 427 10.18 23.68 -4.77
C ALA A 427 11.11 23.59 -5.99
N ARG A 428 12.16 24.42 -5.99
CA ARG A 428 13.08 24.57 -7.13
C ARG A 428 14.49 24.06 -6.85
N ASN A 429 14.76 23.72 -5.60
CA ASN A 429 16.07 23.32 -5.05
C ASN A 429 15.87 22.50 -3.76
N TRP A 430 16.96 21.92 -3.26
CA TRP A 430 16.99 21.09 -2.05
C TRP A 430 16.49 21.83 -0.80
N GLN A 431 16.82 23.12 -0.68
CA GLN A 431 16.46 23.92 0.49
C GLN A 431 14.95 24.14 0.58
N GLU A 432 14.31 24.52 -0.52
CA GLU A 432 12.84 24.67 -0.57
C GLU A 432 12.14 23.32 -0.39
N PHE A 433 12.69 22.26 -0.98
CA PHE A 433 12.16 20.90 -0.87
C PHE A 433 12.17 20.39 0.57
N THR A 434 13.32 20.46 1.25
CA THR A 434 13.45 20.03 2.66
C THR A 434 12.74 20.96 3.63
N ALA A 435 12.66 22.27 3.35
CA ALA A 435 11.83 23.18 4.12
C ALA A 435 10.36 22.75 4.08
N ALA A 436 9.83 22.38 2.91
CA ALA A 436 8.46 21.87 2.79
C ALA A 436 8.28 20.55 3.56
N PHE A 437 9.17 19.57 3.37
CA PHE A 437 9.07 18.29 4.06
C PHE A 437 9.34 18.35 5.57
N SER A 438 9.96 19.41 6.09
CA SER A 438 10.13 19.61 7.53
C SER A 438 8.80 19.75 8.28
N GLU A 439 7.73 20.09 7.57
CA GLU A 439 6.38 20.19 8.11
C GLU A 439 5.58 18.89 7.91
N PHE A 440 6.09 17.90 7.16
CA PHE A 440 5.32 16.71 6.79
C PHE A 440 5.14 15.76 7.97
N SER A 441 3.89 15.48 8.32
CA SER A 441 3.53 14.67 9.48
C SER A 441 3.65 13.17 9.25
N GLY A 442 3.26 12.72 8.07
CA GLY A 442 3.24 11.31 7.70
C GLY A 442 2.17 10.97 6.65
N PRO A 443 2.09 9.69 6.24
CA PRO A 443 2.89 8.57 6.74
C PRO A 443 4.38 8.74 6.41
N GLY A 444 5.26 8.41 7.36
CA GLY A 444 6.70 8.67 7.18
C GLY A 444 7.28 8.00 5.94
N GLN A 445 7.97 8.79 5.11
CA GLN A 445 8.56 8.34 3.85
C GLN A 445 10.08 8.56 3.85
N ASN A 446 10.79 7.67 3.20
CA ASN A 446 12.06 7.96 2.56
C ASN A 446 11.79 8.77 1.31
N VAL A 447 12.38 9.95 1.18
CA VAL A 447 12.17 10.82 0.01
C VAL A 447 13.49 11.00 -0.74
N ALA A 448 13.61 10.47 -1.96
CA ALA A 448 14.73 10.78 -2.83
C ALA A 448 14.49 12.08 -3.60
N TYR A 449 15.59 12.69 -4.03
CA TYR A 449 15.63 13.98 -4.68
C TYR A 449 16.70 13.99 -5.78
N GLY A 450 16.36 14.59 -6.93
CA GLY A 450 17.32 14.96 -7.96
C GLY A 450 16.95 16.30 -8.59
N ASP A 451 17.94 17.11 -8.96
CA ASP A 451 17.69 18.38 -9.64
C ASP A 451 18.49 18.59 -10.93
N VAL A 452 18.04 19.56 -11.73
CA VAL A 452 18.68 19.90 -12.99
C VAL A 452 20.06 20.56 -12.83
N ASP A 453 20.45 20.97 -11.62
CA ASP A 453 21.77 21.56 -11.32
C ASP A 453 22.82 20.49 -11.00
N GLY A 454 22.41 19.22 -10.92
CA GLY A 454 23.31 18.08 -10.70
C GLY A 454 23.28 17.52 -9.29
N ASN A 455 22.43 18.06 -8.41
CA ASN A 455 22.36 17.61 -7.03
C ASN A 455 21.44 16.40 -6.87
N ILE A 456 21.81 15.55 -5.92
CA ILE A 456 21.00 14.42 -5.48
C ILE A 456 20.85 14.45 -3.96
N GLY A 457 19.74 13.94 -3.46
CA GLY A 457 19.48 13.93 -2.04
C GLY A 457 18.53 12.83 -1.60
N TYR A 458 18.50 12.61 -0.30
CA TYR A 458 17.60 11.72 0.40
C TYR A 458 17.27 12.33 1.76
N HIS A 459 16.01 12.23 2.19
CA HIS A 459 15.60 12.61 3.54
C HIS A 459 14.48 11.67 4.04
N ALA A 460 14.62 11.16 5.25
CA ALA A 460 13.53 10.52 5.99
C ALA A 460 12.57 11.58 6.53
N THR A 461 11.27 11.35 6.43
CA THR A 461 10.23 12.35 6.77
C THR A 461 9.16 11.74 7.67
N GLY A 462 8.33 12.59 8.27
CA GLY A 462 7.25 12.19 9.18
C GLY A 462 7.61 12.34 10.66
N LEU A 463 6.60 12.19 11.51
CA LEU A 463 6.75 12.18 12.96
C LEU A 463 7.17 10.79 13.43
N VAL A 464 8.28 10.71 14.17
CA VAL A 464 8.75 9.49 14.84
C VAL A 464 8.87 9.79 16.34
N PRO A 465 8.13 9.10 17.22
CA PRO A 465 8.12 9.38 18.65
C PRO A 465 9.45 9.03 19.33
N ILE A 466 9.83 9.85 20.32
CA ILE A 466 10.92 9.56 21.25
C ILE A 466 10.29 9.07 22.55
N ARG A 467 10.51 7.81 22.89
CA ARG A 467 9.99 7.17 24.11
C ARG A 467 10.93 7.40 25.29
N ALA A 468 10.38 7.62 26.48
CA ALA A 468 11.18 7.74 27.69
C ALA A 468 11.97 6.44 28.00
N THR A 469 11.31 5.29 27.83
CA THR A 469 11.90 3.95 27.88
C THR A 469 11.15 3.00 26.94
N GLY A 470 11.76 1.85 26.63
CA GLY A 470 11.19 0.86 25.71
C GLY A 470 11.36 1.22 24.23
N ASP A 471 10.83 0.36 23.37
CA ASP A 471 10.98 0.45 21.91
C ASP A 471 9.65 0.41 21.14
N GLY A 472 8.51 0.42 21.83
CA GLY A 472 7.16 0.41 21.24
C GLY A 472 6.66 -0.97 20.78
N SER A 473 7.51 -2.00 20.80
CA SER A 473 7.23 -3.27 20.11
C SER A 473 6.26 -4.23 20.84
N VAL A 474 5.82 -3.87 22.05
CA VAL A 474 4.86 -4.63 22.86
C VAL A 474 4.02 -3.67 23.72
N PRO A 475 2.83 -4.08 24.20
CA PRO A 475 2.05 -3.26 25.12
C PRO A 475 2.79 -2.92 26.42
N VAL A 476 2.69 -1.67 26.86
CA VAL A 476 3.37 -1.13 28.06
C VAL A 476 2.36 -0.64 29.11
N PRO A 477 2.71 -0.60 30.40
CA PRO A 477 1.80 -0.08 31.44
C PRO A 477 1.62 1.44 31.36
N ASP A 478 0.43 1.92 31.73
CA ASP A 478 0.16 3.35 31.97
C ASP A 478 0.72 3.79 33.34
N ASP A 479 2.04 3.93 33.46
CA ASP A 479 2.73 4.44 34.67
C ASP A 479 3.61 5.67 34.40
N GLY A 480 3.56 6.21 33.18
CA GLY A 480 4.34 7.37 32.73
C GLY A 480 5.77 7.04 32.31
N THR A 481 6.27 5.82 32.49
CA THR A 481 7.68 5.48 32.18
C THR A 481 7.95 5.23 30.70
N HIS A 482 6.90 5.02 29.91
CA HIS A 482 6.96 4.74 28.47
C HIS A 482 6.38 5.87 27.60
N ASP A 483 5.89 6.95 28.22
CA ASP A 483 5.28 8.08 27.53
C ASP A 483 6.23 8.69 26.48
N TRP A 484 5.65 9.22 25.41
CA TRP A 484 6.39 9.99 24.41
C TRP A 484 6.87 11.31 25.00
N THR A 485 8.16 11.59 24.84
CA THR A 485 8.82 12.83 25.30
C THR A 485 8.92 13.88 24.21
N GLY A 486 8.57 13.51 22.97
CA GLY A 486 8.61 14.36 21.79
C GLY A 486 8.70 13.53 20.52
N TYR A 487 9.09 14.19 19.43
CA TYR A 487 9.39 13.54 18.16
C TYR A 487 10.84 13.79 17.78
N ILE A 488 11.45 12.89 17.01
CA ILE A 488 12.78 13.11 16.43
C ILE A 488 12.74 14.42 15.62
N PRO A 489 13.60 15.41 15.91
CA PRO A 489 13.66 16.63 15.12
C PRO A 489 13.98 16.32 13.65
N PHE A 490 13.40 17.09 12.71
CA PHE A 490 13.57 16.84 11.28
C PHE A 490 15.05 16.78 10.86
N ASP A 491 15.89 17.70 11.36
CA ASP A 491 17.33 17.74 11.08
C ASP A 491 18.14 16.58 11.70
N LYS A 492 17.48 15.77 12.54
CA LYS A 492 18.03 14.55 13.16
C LYS A 492 17.55 13.26 12.51
N LEU A 493 16.51 13.31 11.67
CA LEU A 493 16.13 12.17 10.84
C LEU A 493 17.24 11.85 9.82
N PRO A 494 17.38 10.60 9.35
CA PRO A 494 18.39 10.27 8.34
C PRO A 494 18.24 11.12 7.08
N TRP A 495 19.32 11.76 6.64
CA TRP A 495 19.36 12.51 5.39
C TRP A 495 20.76 12.51 4.78
N TYR A 496 20.82 12.63 3.46
CA TYR A 496 22.06 12.73 2.69
C TYR A 496 21.87 13.70 1.53
N TYR A 497 22.88 14.54 1.27
CA TYR A 497 22.87 15.48 0.15
C TYR A 497 24.23 15.43 -0.54
N ASN A 498 24.24 15.07 -1.83
CA ASN A 498 25.45 14.88 -2.63
C ASN A 498 26.53 14.02 -1.93
N PRO A 499 26.24 12.75 -1.56
CA PRO A 499 27.24 11.88 -0.97
C PRO A 499 28.43 11.65 -1.93
N PRO A 500 29.65 11.39 -1.42
CA PRO A 500 30.83 11.14 -2.26
C PRO A 500 30.64 10.01 -3.28
N SER A 501 29.86 8.98 -2.93
CA SER A 501 29.52 7.87 -3.83
C SER A 501 28.79 8.33 -5.10
N GLY A 502 28.09 9.47 -5.07
CA GLY A 502 27.25 9.96 -6.17
C GLY A 502 25.99 9.14 -6.41
N MET A 503 25.62 8.26 -5.48
CA MET A 503 24.46 7.37 -5.58
C MET A 503 23.72 7.28 -4.24
N LEU A 504 22.40 7.19 -4.29
CA LEU A 504 21.52 6.94 -3.15
C LEU A 504 20.44 5.94 -3.55
N ALA A 505 20.13 4.98 -2.69
CA ALA A 505 19.03 4.04 -2.90
C ALA A 505 18.33 3.67 -1.59
N THR A 506 17.02 3.46 -1.66
CA THR A 506 16.20 2.89 -0.58
C THR A 506 15.26 1.83 -1.14
N ALA A 507 15.04 0.76 -0.38
CA ALA A 507 14.04 -0.26 -0.69
C ALA A 507 13.40 -0.80 0.60
N ASN A 508 12.94 0.10 1.48
CA ASN A 508 12.34 -0.15 2.80
C ASN A 508 13.21 -0.91 3.82
N SER A 509 14.44 -1.29 3.45
CA SER A 509 15.44 -1.80 4.39
C SER A 509 15.94 -0.69 5.31
N ARG A 510 16.73 -1.06 6.32
CA ARG A 510 17.34 -0.13 7.25
C ARG A 510 18.06 1.03 6.56
N VAL A 511 17.70 2.26 6.95
CA VAL A 511 18.27 3.53 6.43
C VAL A 511 19.17 4.25 7.43
N THR A 512 19.35 3.68 8.63
CA THR A 512 20.16 4.27 9.70
C THR A 512 21.56 3.66 9.75
N PRO A 513 22.62 4.44 10.00
CA PRO A 513 23.94 3.89 10.31
C PRO A 513 23.94 3.12 11.65
N ASP A 514 25.00 2.36 11.91
CA ASP A 514 25.12 1.49 13.09
C ASP A 514 25.10 2.24 14.43
N ASP A 515 25.58 3.47 14.46
CA ASP A 515 25.66 4.35 15.64
C ASP A 515 24.53 5.39 15.71
N TYR A 516 23.47 5.24 14.89
CA TYR A 516 22.36 6.17 14.87
C TYR A 516 21.61 6.19 16.22
N PRO A 517 21.43 7.36 16.87
CA PRO A 517 21.03 7.43 18.27
C PRO A 517 19.51 7.30 18.51
N PHE A 518 18.70 7.34 17.45
CA PHE A 518 17.24 7.29 17.58
C PHE A 518 16.67 5.99 17.02
N LEU A 519 15.60 5.49 17.63
CA LEU A 519 14.84 4.38 17.09
C LEU A 519 13.86 4.90 16.03
N ILE A 520 13.97 4.38 14.79
CA ILE A 520 12.96 4.62 13.75
C ILE A 520 11.89 3.53 13.78
N THR A 521 12.33 2.27 13.78
CA THR A 521 11.47 1.08 13.82
C THR A 521 12.30 -0.13 14.26
N THR A 522 11.64 -1.15 14.79
CA THR A 522 12.24 -2.46 15.07
C THR A 522 11.96 -3.49 13.95
N GLU A 523 11.18 -3.13 12.92
CA GLU A 523 10.70 -4.04 11.88
C GLU A 523 11.11 -3.62 10.46
N TRP A 524 12.42 -3.64 10.15
CA TRP A 524 12.91 -3.36 8.80
C TRP A 524 12.56 -4.47 7.80
N LEU A 525 12.31 -4.10 6.53
CA LEU A 525 12.25 -5.09 5.44
C LEU A 525 13.64 -5.71 5.20
N SER A 526 13.62 -6.93 4.65
CA SER A 526 14.86 -7.65 4.28
C SER A 526 15.72 -6.82 3.31
N PRO A 527 17.06 -6.80 3.48
CA PRO A 527 17.96 -5.86 2.79
C PRO A 527 18.25 -6.17 1.32
N TYR A 528 17.80 -7.34 0.81
CA TYR A 528 18.22 -7.88 -0.49
C TYR A 528 17.89 -6.97 -1.68
N ARG A 529 16.76 -6.24 -1.65
CA ARG A 529 16.42 -5.29 -2.74
C ARG A 529 17.37 -4.11 -2.78
N THR A 530 17.65 -3.49 -1.62
CA THR A 530 18.61 -2.38 -1.53
C THR A 530 20.01 -2.84 -1.94
N GLU A 531 20.45 -4.00 -1.46
CA GLU A 531 21.72 -4.62 -1.86
C GLU A 531 21.80 -4.81 -3.38
N ARG A 532 20.76 -5.40 -3.99
CA ARG A 532 20.68 -5.63 -5.43
C ARG A 532 20.70 -4.34 -6.24
N ILE A 533 19.99 -3.29 -5.79
CA ILE A 533 20.01 -1.98 -6.45
C ILE A 533 21.44 -1.43 -6.48
N TYR A 534 22.16 -1.39 -5.35
CA TYR A 534 23.54 -0.90 -5.34
C TYR A 534 24.48 -1.73 -6.21
N GLN A 535 24.35 -3.06 -6.21
CA GLN A 535 25.11 -3.92 -7.12
C GLN A 535 24.91 -3.53 -8.59
N LEU A 536 23.67 -3.27 -8.99
CA LEU A 536 23.35 -2.89 -10.36
C LEU A 536 23.79 -1.47 -10.71
N LEU A 537 23.67 -0.52 -9.76
CA LEU A 537 24.14 0.85 -9.96
C LEU A 537 25.66 0.90 -10.15
N ASN A 538 26.41 0.04 -9.46
CA ASN A 538 27.86 -0.07 -9.61
C ASN A 538 28.31 -0.99 -10.75
N SER A 539 27.38 -1.67 -11.45
CA SER A 539 27.73 -2.60 -12.54
C SER A 539 28.37 -1.92 -13.75
N LYS A 540 28.20 -0.59 -13.87
CA LYS A 540 28.74 0.23 -14.96
C LYS A 540 29.27 1.56 -14.40
N PRO A 541 30.31 2.16 -15.01
CA PRO A 541 30.76 3.50 -14.63
C PRO A 541 29.72 4.60 -14.87
N GLN A 542 28.86 4.42 -15.87
CA GLN A 542 27.77 5.34 -16.20
C GLN A 542 26.54 4.56 -16.65
N LEU A 543 25.37 5.04 -16.26
CA LEU A 543 24.06 4.47 -16.53
C LEU A 543 23.29 5.36 -17.52
N SER A 544 22.59 4.73 -18.45
CA SER A 544 21.60 5.37 -19.32
C SER A 544 20.20 5.26 -18.71
N VAL A 545 19.24 6.01 -19.25
CA VAL A 545 17.82 5.86 -18.89
C VAL A 545 17.34 4.42 -19.08
N ALA A 546 17.81 3.74 -20.14
CA ALA A 546 17.50 2.34 -20.38
C ALA A 546 18.12 1.41 -19.33
N ASP A 547 19.30 1.72 -18.81
CA ASP A 547 19.90 0.96 -17.70
C ASP A 547 19.09 1.15 -16.41
N MET A 548 18.64 2.37 -16.13
CA MET A 548 17.77 2.63 -14.96
C MET A 548 16.47 1.81 -15.06
N LEU A 549 15.84 1.76 -16.23
CA LEU A 549 14.65 0.92 -16.45
C LEU A 549 14.97 -0.58 -16.28
N ALA A 550 16.12 -1.05 -16.79
CA ALA A 550 16.54 -2.44 -16.61
C ALA A 550 16.76 -2.82 -15.13
N ILE A 551 17.13 -1.86 -14.28
CA ILE A 551 17.21 -2.06 -12.83
C ILE A 551 15.79 -2.19 -12.22
N GLN A 552 14.82 -1.41 -12.70
CA GLN A 552 13.41 -1.54 -12.27
C GLN A 552 12.84 -2.93 -12.63
N ASP A 553 13.22 -3.47 -13.79
CA ASP A 553 12.75 -4.76 -14.29
C ASP A 553 13.62 -5.96 -13.83
N ASP A 554 14.62 -5.77 -12.95
CA ASP A 554 15.46 -6.86 -12.47
C ASP A 554 14.68 -7.84 -11.57
N VAL A 555 14.70 -9.11 -11.96
CA VAL A 555 14.03 -10.23 -11.25
C VAL A 555 15.04 -11.23 -10.68
N GLN A 556 16.31 -10.86 -10.56
CA GLN A 556 17.36 -11.71 -10.01
C GLN A 556 17.22 -11.73 -8.48
N SER A 557 17.21 -12.92 -7.87
CA SER A 557 17.12 -13.06 -6.42
C SER A 557 18.26 -13.92 -5.86
N PRO A 558 19.39 -13.31 -5.47
CA PRO A 558 20.53 -14.03 -4.88
C PRO A 558 20.16 -14.81 -3.61
N VAL A 559 19.22 -14.30 -2.80
CA VAL A 559 18.76 -15.00 -1.60
C VAL A 559 17.97 -16.27 -1.93
N GLU A 560 17.13 -16.27 -2.96
CA GLU A 560 16.39 -17.48 -3.34
C GLU A 560 17.35 -18.51 -3.94
N LYS A 561 18.36 -18.08 -4.70
CA LYS A 561 19.45 -18.95 -5.16
C LYS A 561 20.22 -19.57 -3.99
N PHE A 562 20.51 -18.81 -2.94
CA PHE A 562 21.13 -19.32 -1.72
C PHE A 562 20.30 -20.46 -1.11
N PHE A 563 18.98 -20.29 -0.95
CA PHE A 563 18.12 -21.35 -0.41
C PHE A 563 18.02 -22.56 -1.35
N ALA A 564 17.93 -22.35 -2.65
CA ALA A 564 17.96 -23.42 -3.65
C ALA A 564 19.23 -24.28 -3.52
N ASP A 565 20.39 -23.66 -3.32
CA ASP A 565 21.66 -24.36 -3.09
C ASP A 565 21.67 -25.14 -1.77
N ARG A 566 21.12 -24.55 -0.70
CA ARG A 566 21.00 -25.24 0.60
C ARG A 566 20.09 -26.46 0.52
N PHE A 567 18.96 -26.37 -0.18
CA PHE A 567 18.07 -27.51 -0.40
C PHE A 567 18.73 -28.60 -1.25
N THR A 568 19.41 -28.21 -2.33
CA THR A 568 20.15 -29.13 -3.19
C THR A 568 21.21 -29.87 -2.38
N TYR A 569 22.01 -29.15 -1.59
CA TYR A 569 23.03 -29.74 -0.72
C TYR A 569 22.42 -30.74 0.27
N ALA A 570 21.33 -30.37 0.96
CA ALA A 570 20.68 -31.26 1.93
C ALA A 570 20.14 -32.54 1.28
N ILE A 571 19.56 -32.45 0.07
CA ILE A 571 19.04 -33.60 -0.67
C ILE A 571 20.17 -34.54 -1.14
N ASP A 572 21.32 -33.98 -1.51
CA ASP A 572 22.48 -34.76 -1.96
C ASP A 572 23.17 -35.50 -0.81
N HIS A 573 23.11 -34.96 0.42
CA HIS A 573 23.82 -35.49 1.58
C HIS A 573 22.91 -36.28 2.54
N THR A 574 21.59 -36.21 2.37
CA THR A 574 20.68 -37.06 3.15
C THR A 574 20.74 -38.52 2.70
N GLY A 575 20.72 -39.44 3.67
CA GLY A 575 20.59 -40.88 3.40
C GLY A 575 19.20 -41.30 2.93
N ASN A 576 18.23 -40.38 2.88
CA ASN A 576 16.81 -40.66 2.64
C ASN A 576 16.20 -39.82 1.50
N SER A 577 16.90 -39.71 0.36
CA SER A 577 16.39 -39.01 -0.83
C SER A 577 15.73 -39.97 -1.84
N ASP A 578 14.45 -39.73 -2.12
CA ASP A 578 13.72 -40.45 -3.19
C ASP A 578 13.94 -39.83 -4.58
N LYS A 579 13.36 -40.42 -5.63
CA LYS A 579 13.50 -39.90 -6.99
C LYS A 579 12.95 -38.47 -7.13
N LYS A 580 11.83 -38.15 -6.48
CA LYS A 580 11.21 -36.82 -6.60
C LYS A 580 12.08 -35.74 -5.98
N MET A 581 12.71 -36.04 -4.84
CA MET A 581 13.67 -35.13 -4.21
C MET A 581 14.88 -34.89 -5.12
N LYS A 582 15.43 -35.95 -5.73
CA LYS A 582 16.57 -35.82 -6.65
C LYS A 582 16.21 -35.02 -7.91
N ASP A 583 15.05 -35.29 -8.50
CA ASP A 583 14.55 -34.52 -9.65
C ASP A 583 14.38 -33.02 -9.28
N ALA A 584 13.89 -32.72 -8.09
CA ALA A 584 13.76 -31.34 -7.60
C ALA A 584 15.13 -30.67 -7.36
N ALA A 585 16.09 -31.39 -6.79
CA ALA A 585 17.47 -30.91 -6.62
C ALA A 585 18.14 -30.62 -7.98
N ASP A 586 17.90 -31.45 -9.00
CA ASP A 586 18.41 -31.20 -10.35
C ASP A 586 17.82 -29.94 -10.98
N ILE A 587 16.55 -29.63 -10.73
CA ILE A 587 15.91 -28.39 -11.17
C ILE A 587 16.52 -27.18 -10.45
N LEU A 588 16.65 -27.25 -9.12
CA LEU A 588 17.19 -26.16 -8.29
C LEU A 588 18.67 -25.89 -8.59
N ARG A 589 19.47 -26.93 -8.79
CA ARG A 589 20.92 -26.82 -9.05
C ARG A 589 21.25 -26.05 -10.32
N ASN A 590 20.41 -26.18 -11.34
CA ASN A 590 20.61 -25.53 -12.64
C ASN A 590 19.93 -24.15 -12.73
N TRP A 591 19.23 -23.73 -11.68
CA TRP A 591 18.58 -22.42 -11.64
C TRP A 591 19.58 -21.33 -11.28
N ASP A 592 19.50 -20.20 -11.96
CA ASP A 592 20.39 -19.05 -11.77
C ASP A 592 19.88 -18.04 -10.73
N GLY A 593 18.69 -18.26 -10.16
CA GLY A 593 18.08 -17.35 -9.18
C GLY A 593 17.09 -16.35 -9.77
N ARG A 594 16.77 -16.44 -11.07
CA ARG A 594 15.78 -15.56 -11.71
C ARG A 594 14.34 -15.96 -11.43
N MET A 595 13.54 -14.98 -11.04
CA MET A 595 12.11 -15.14 -10.74
C MET A 595 11.22 -14.99 -11.99
N ASP A 596 11.61 -15.64 -13.10
CA ASP A 596 10.86 -15.60 -14.37
C ASP A 596 9.50 -16.32 -14.26
N ILE A 597 8.53 -15.91 -15.08
CA ILE A 597 7.13 -16.39 -15.06
C ILE A 597 7.02 -17.92 -15.12
N ASP A 598 7.88 -18.56 -15.91
CA ASP A 598 7.87 -20.02 -16.15
C ASP A 598 8.87 -20.79 -15.27
N SER A 599 9.46 -20.15 -14.25
CA SER A 599 10.48 -20.76 -13.41
C SER A 599 9.90 -21.80 -12.43
N ALA A 600 10.02 -23.08 -12.80
CA ALA A 600 9.69 -24.19 -11.91
C ALA A 600 10.56 -24.19 -10.64
N ALA A 601 11.84 -23.83 -10.76
CA ALA A 601 12.78 -23.74 -9.66
C ALA A 601 12.35 -22.71 -8.62
N ALA A 602 11.95 -21.50 -9.05
CA ALA A 602 11.46 -20.45 -8.16
C ALA A 602 10.25 -20.93 -7.33
N ARG A 603 9.33 -21.68 -7.94
CA ARG A 603 8.18 -22.25 -7.21
C ARG A 603 8.58 -23.34 -6.22
N ILE A 604 9.49 -24.24 -6.59
CA ILE A 604 9.99 -25.30 -5.71
C ILE A 604 10.72 -24.68 -4.50
N GLU A 605 11.60 -23.73 -4.74
CA GLU A 605 12.34 -23.00 -3.70
C GLU A 605 11.37 -22.30 -2.75
N ARG A 606 10.48 -21.44 -3.27
CA ARG A 606 9.61 -20.59 -2.44
C ARG A 606 8.71 -21.40 -1.51
N LEU A 607 8.19 -22.53 -2.00
CA LEU A 607 7.38 -23.46 -1.21
C LEU A 607 8.21 -24.23 -0.18
N SER A 608 9.41 -24.69 -0.56
CA SER A 608 10.34 -25.36 0.35
C SER A 608 10.79 -24.44 1.47
N ARG A 609 11.11 -23.17 1.16
CA ARG A 609 11.52 -22.14 2.12
C ARG A 609 10.42 -21.75 3.08
N ALA A 610 9.21 -21.53 2.57
CA ALA A 610 8.03 -21.31 3.41
C ALA A 610 7.83 -22.47 4.39
N LYS A 611 7.98 -23.71 3.91
CA LYS A 611 7.84 -24.91 4.75
C LYS A 611 8.96 -25.07 5.77
N LEU A 612 10.19 -24.69 5.41
CA LEU A 612 11.32 -24.68 6.34
C LEU A 612 11.06 -23.71 7.50
N LEU A 613 10.68 -22.46 7.19
CA LEU A 613 10.33 -21.47 8.21
C LEU A 613 9.19 -21.96 9.10
N GLU A 614 8.10 -22.48 8.52
CA GLU A 614 6.99 -23.07 9.27
C GLU A 614 7.48 -24.18 10.21
N THR A 615 8.34 -25.08 9.74
CA THR A 615 8.84 -26.22 10.52
C THR A 615 9.67 -25.75 11.70
N LEU A 616 10.57 -24.79 11.49
CA LEU A 616 11.40 -24.20 12.54
C LEU A 616 10.55 -23.46 13.58
N LEU A 617 9.58 -22.65 13.13
CA LEU A 617 8.69 -21.91 14.02
C LEU A 617 7.78 -22.85 14.82
N ARG A 618 7.19 -23.87 14.20
CA ARG A 618 6.35 -24.87 14.91
C ARG A 618 7.12 -25.60 16.00
N ALA A 619 8.41 -25.86 15.80
CA ALA A 619 9.25 -26.48 16.83
C ALA A 619 9.42 -25.59 18.07
N LYS A 620 9.23 -24.27 17.94
CA LYS A 620 9.37 -23.30 19.04
C LYS A 620 8.03 -22.82 19.61
N LEU A 621 7.06 -22.60 18.73
CA LEU A 621 5.78 -21.96 19.02
C LEU A 621 4.58 -22.93 18.96
N GLY A 622 4.77 -24.17 18.49
CA GLY A 622 3.68 -25.12 18.31
C GLY A 622 2.65 -24.60 17.30
N ASN A 623 1.37 -24.59 17.69
CA ASN A 623 0.29 -24.04 16.85
C ASN A 623 0.28 -22.51 16.81
N ASP A 624 0.97 -21.86 17.74
CA ASP A 624 1.05 -20.39 17.83
C ASP A 624 2.05 -19.81 16.82
N TYR A 625 2.67 -20.63 15.96
CA TYR A 625 3.63 -20.18 14.93
C TYR A 625 3.04 -19.16 13.96
N THR A 626 1.72 -19.16 13.75
CA THR A 626 1.02 -18.18 12.89
C THR A 626 0.95 -16.78 13.51
N LEU A 627 1.32 -16.63 14.80
CA LEU A 627 1.45 -15.33 15.43
C LEU A 627 2.72 -14.61 14.96
N TYR A 628 3.77 -15.35 14.58
CA TYR A 628 5.00 -14.73 14.11
C TYR A 628 4.79 -14.07 12.75
N SER A 629 5.06 -12.77 12.72
CA SER A 629 5.12 -11.94 11.54
C SER A 629 6.31 -11.00 11.70
N ASN A 630 7.14 -10.89 10.66
CA ASN A 630 8.25 -9.94 10.61
C ASN A 630 8.57 -9.68 9.12
N TRP A 631 8.64 -8.40 8.74
CA TRP A 631 9.01 -7.97 7.39
C TRP A 631 10.43 -8.40 6.97
N GLY A 632 11.32 -8.63 7.95
CA GLY A 632 12.66 -9.18 7.79
C GLY A 632 12.75 -10.72 7.87
N SER A 633 11.63 -11.45 7.89
CA SER A 633 11.61 -12.91 8.13
C SER A 633 12.46 -13.75 7.17
N THR A 634 12.66 -13.31 5.93
CA THR A 634 13.55 -14.01 4.98
C THR A 634 15.02 -13.85 5.38
N ALA A 635 15.43 -12.67 5.87
CA ALA A 635 16.78 -12.44 6.41
C ALA A 635 16.99 -13.11 7.77
N VAL A 636 15.97 -13.21 8.62
CA VAL A 636 15.98 -14.05 9.83
C VAL A 636 16.26 -15.49 9.46
N LEU A 637 15.53 -16.04 8.48
CA LEU A 637 15.74 -17.42 8.03
C LEU A 637 17.13 -17.63 7.42
N GLU A 638 17.63 -16.70 6.61
CA GLU A 638 19.00 -16.78 6.06
C GLU A 638 20.02 -16.86 7.20
N ASN A 639 19.90 -16.01 8.22
CA ASN A 639 20.79 -16.03 9.38
C ASN A 639 20.75 -17.37 10.13
N ILE A 640 19.56 -17.94 10.35
CA ILE A 640 19.38 -19.23 11.01
C ILE A 640 20.02 -20.35 10.19
N VAL A 641 19.73 -20.42 8.88
CA VAL A 641 20.26 -21.46 7.98
C VAL A 641 21.77 -21.34 7.77
N ASN A 642 22.29 -20.11 7.73
CA ASN A 642 23.72 -19.88 7.52
C ASN A 642 24.55 -20.16 8.78
N ARG A 643 24.04 -19.82 9.97
CA ARG A 643 24.76 -20.00 11.25
C ARG A 643 24.48 -21.34 11.91
N GLN A 644 23.38 -22.00 11.56
CA GLN A 644 22.96 -23.29 12.09
C GLN A 644 23.02 -23.39 13.63
N PRO A 645 22.52 -22.39 14.38
CA PRO A 645 22.64 -22.40 15.83
C PRO A 645 21.91 -23.61 16.42
N ALA A 646 22.57 -24.39 17.28
CA ALA A 646 22.03 -25.64 17.82
C ALA A 646 20.63 -25.48 18.46
N ARG A 647 20.34 -24.31 19.03
CA ARG A 647 19.03 -23.97 19.60
C ARG A 647 17.88 -23.99 18.60
N TRP A 648 18.10 -23.87 17.29
CA TRP A 648 17.05 -23.88 16.28
C TRP A 648 16.80 -25.25 15.64
N LEU A 649 17.70 -26.22 15.81
CA LEU A 649 17.50 -27.59 15.35
C LEU A 649 16.33 -28.24 16.13
N PRO A 650 15.25 -28.70 15.47
CA PRO A 650 14.17 -29.37 16.18
C PRO A 650 14.64 -30.74 16.71
N THR A 651 14.15 -31.13 17.89
CA THR A 651 14.64 -32.32 18.63
C THR A 651 14.44 -33.65 17.92
N ASN A 652 13.57 -33.69 16.91
CA ASN A 652 13.30 -34.87 16.09
C ASN A 652 14.22 -35.00 14.87
N TYR A 653 15.20 -34.10 14.69
CA TYR A 653 16.21 -34.16 13.65
C TYR A 653 17.61 -34.31 14.27
N SER A 654 18.46 -35.12 13.63
CA SER A 654 19.85 -35.37 14.07
C SER A 654 20.83 -34.28 13.68
N ASP A 655 20.51 -33.54 12.63
CA ASP A 655 21.35 -32.57 11.94
C ASP A 655 20.47 -31.55 11.18
N TRP A 656 21.12 -30.45 10.77
CA TRP A 656 20.57 -29.42 9.88
C TRP A 656 20.54 -29.89 8.44
#